data_AF-J0D317-F1
#
_entry.id   AF-J0D317-F1
#
_cell.length_a   1.000
_cell.length_b   1.000
_cell.length_c   1.000
_cell.angle_alpha   90.00
_cell.angle_beta   90.00
_cell.angle_gamma   90.00
#
_symmetry.space_group_name_H-M   'P 1'
#
loop_
_entity.id
_entity.type
_entity.pdbx_description
1 polymer ?
#
loop_
_entity_poly.entity_id
_entity_poly.type
_entity_poly.pdbx_seq_one_letter_code
_entity_poly.pdbx_strand_id
1 'polypeptide(L)'
;MQVHCKVSAEVPEVIRAMIRDLYCLENVPMQHVFPVAKRAWEAAGLTVVGSFSAALVALCVREGGFLARLQVVEELQSAQAMVLSSDGTNDRALHYQAYHTTMKKVDGDIRTLFLGFRRQAHHTSEQQLLDWERQLTELRDLWNASPLGQVMPVTLDFLLALCVGTNMDHAAEMKKLNRLLQELKRRVDRLTRGYEVIDALNDLQYQSLAADVLQQLIREAGGDAVWDSLPAEKQQELYDAGLDRIAQQLGEQKFSELPAAVQARVDLWFWFGCTMHKELNAIKAGSNRMATRWSEIGATPPMKFLNKDNKAAASSGSAAAKARAEAVSQAGGAKLAFSLGQLFRNKDPGKGYQRTFNNFMYEELGFGEKHGFTNLEQNCYAALQDAPTRTETAVLAVCHVVLSMPYVAATRAPGVNATSLGPLHVRVVSFCRQLAADPSLLLDRSPTVSHVDCTLNGEPYEEIDVIYAVLDLYHEGKLPHFQDILSAFFEGCASKFEDFTEEFAEDSPLSRAAPEDLDRVFFPATNDRNECALAQLRDGHRDAANITDSILNAKLSYKLNDTSARMQDVTPETLSFVRRKAREEEAASRRRRDDTTEAAHFKQTAHDHYEDAMRKAEEARKERNERTDRLDKLELDGLVIRDIGEVQQRLDGKKFTVNHIEEQLEWHRWRGLPHDHPDKPDMIKARYPKKEDKIRALTRAITALRAIELAEAATMPVSIDDVFLDVPYVDTVQESS
;
A
#
# COMPACT_ATOMS: atom_id res chain seq x y z
N MET A 1 49.66 15.79 21.73
CA MET A 1 48.39 16.56 21.78
C MET A 1 47.36 15.73 22.53
N GLN A 2 46.47 16.33 23.34
CA GLN A 2 45.49 15.60 24.16
C GLN A 2 44.06 15.85 23.67
N VAL A 3 43.21 14.83 23.74
CA VAL A 3 41.75 14.95 23.54
C VAL A 3 41.08 14.74 24.88
N HIS A 4 40.40 15.77 25.38
CA HIS A 4 39.62 15.71 26.60
C HIS A 4 38.18 15.34 26.27
N CYS A 5 37.77 14.12 26.63
CA CYS A 5 36.39 13.66 26.45
C CYS A 5 35.39 14.49 27.26
N LYS A 6 35.86 15.13 28.34
CA LYS A 6 35.09 16.02 29.20
C LYS A 6 35.92 17.25 29.56
N VAL A 7 35.30 18.43 29.50
CA VAL A 7 35.84 19.70 29.98
C VAL A 7 34.85 20.23 31.00
N SER A 8 35.31 20.51 32.23
CA SER A 8 34.43 20.94 33.34
C SER A 8 33.24 20.00 33.57
N ALA A 9 33.47 18.69 33.48
CA ALA A 9 32.48 17.61 33.57
C ALA A 9 31.45 17.53 32.40
N GLU A 10 31.51 18.43 31.42
CA GLU A 10 30.66 18.40 30.23
C GLU A 10 31.39 17.82 29.03
N VAL A 11 30.66 17.11 28.16
CA VAL A 11 31.20 16.66 26.87
C VAL A 11 31.08 17.79 25.85
N PRO A 12 32.19 18.26 25.26
CA PRO A 12 32.20 19.33 24.26
C PRO A 12 31.28 19.03 23.07
N GLU A 13 30.69 20.06 22.47
CA GLU A 13 29.76 19.86 21.33
C GLU A 13 30.42 19.14 20.16
N VAL A 14 31.68 19.44 19.84
CA VAL A 14 32.41 18.73 18.78
C VAL A 14 32.49 17.21 19.01
N ILE A 15 32.59 16.78 20.29
CA ILE A 15 32.58 15.35 20.64
C ILE A 15 31.16 14.80 20.55
N ARG A 16 30.14 15.57 20.94
CA ARG A 16 28.72 15.18 20.80
C ARG A 16 28.31 15.02 19.34
N ALA A 17 28.76 15.92 18.46
CA ALA A 17 28.58 15.83 17.02
C ALA A 17 29.20 14.55 16.45
N MET A 18 30.48 14.30 16.78
CA MET A 18 31.15 13.06 16.38
C MET A 18 30.41 11.80 16.90
N ILE A 19 29.89 11.83 18.14
CA ILE A 19 29.08 10.72 18.67
C ILE A 19 27.84 10.47 17.81
N ARG A 20 27.13 11.54 17.42
CA ARG A 20 25.96 11.44 16.54
C ARG A 20 26.34 10.86 15.18
N ASP A 21 27.42 11.33 14.58
CA ASP A 21 27.87 10.89 13.26
C ASP A 21 28.27 9.40 13.27
N LEU A 22 29.08 8.97 14.24
CA LEU A 22 29.48 7.57 14.38
C LEU A 22 28.28 6.64 14.56
N TYR A 23 27.28 7.03 15.35
CA TYR A 23 26.11 6.19 15.58
C TYR A 23 25.10 6.24 14.43
N CYS A 24 24.76 7.44 13.96
CA CYS A 24 23.65 7.67 13.04
C CYS A 24 24.04 7.46 11.58
N LEU A 25 25.25 7.89 11.19
CA LEU A 25 25.72 7.81 9.81
C LEU A 25 26.52 6.53 9.59
N GLU A 26 27.48 6.24 10.47
CA GLU A 26 28.41 5.11 10.33
C GLU A 26 27.89 3.79 10.94
N ASN A 27 26.71 3.80 11.56
CA ASN A 27 26.08 2.63 12.20
C ASN A 27 26.95 1.93 13.27
N VAL A 28 27.87 2.65 13.92
CA VAL A 28 28.65 2.10 15.04
C VAL A 28 27.70 1.82 16.21
N PRO A 29 27.61 0.57 16.75
CA PRO A 29 26.73 0.28 17.88
C PRO A 29 27.06 1.15 19.10
N MET A 30 26.05 1.52 19.90
CA MET A 30 26.22 2.51 21.00
C MET A 30 27.36 2.16 21.95
N GLN A 31 27.51 0.89 22.31
CA GLN A 31 28.57 0.40 23.18
C GLN A 31 29.98 0.46 22.56
N HIS A 32 30.06 0.60 21.24
CA HIS A 32 31.31 0.65 20.48
C HIS A 32 31.71 2.06 20.02
N VAL A 33 30.85 3.07 20.17
CA VAL A 33 31.17 4.45 19.78
C VAL A 33 32.42 4.98 20.50
N PHE A 34 32.50 4.84 21.83
CA PHE A 34 33.69 5.27 22.57
C PHE A 34 34.95 4.46 22.21
N PRO A 35 34.92 3.10 22.21
CA PRO A 35 36.07 2.31 21.75
C PRO A 35 36.58 2.67 20.35
N VAL A 36 35.68 2.92 19.40
CA VAL A 36 36.04 3.32 18.03
C VAL A 36 36.69 4.70 18.02
N ALA A 37 36.07 5.71 18.64
CA ALA A 37 36.62 7.05 18.73
C ALA A 37 37.99 7.07 19.41
N LYS A 38 38.13 6.34 20.52
CA LYS A 38 39.39 6.19 21.25
C LYS A 38 40.50 5.63 20.35
N ARG A 39 40.22 4.53 19.63
CA ARG A 39 41.20 3.91 18.72
C ARG A 39 41.60 4.86 17.59
N ALA A 40 40.65 5.62 17.03
CA ALA A 40 40.93 6.60 15.99
C ALA A 40 41.84 7.73 16.50
N TRP A 41 41.57 8.27 17.69
CA TRP A 41 42.41 9.31 18.32
C TRP A 41 43.81 8.80 18.68
N GLU A 42 43.91 7.59 19.24
CA GLU A 42 45.19 6.97 19.57
C GLU A 42 46.02 6.69 18.31
N ALA A 43 45.39 6.21 17.22
CA ALA A 43 46.04 6.01 15.93
C ALA A 43 46.55 7.33 15.32
N ALA A 44 45.87 8.46 15.60
CA ALA A 44 46.30 9.79 15.20
C ALA A 44 47.38 10.40 16.14
N GLY A 45 47.92 9.63 17.10
CA GLY A 45 48.95 10.09 18.03
C GLY A 45 48.44 10.99 19.15
N LEU A 46 47.13 10.98 19.42
CA LEU A 46 46.50 11.76 20.48
C LEU A 46 46.37 10.95 21.77
N THR A 47 46.65 11.59 22.91
CA THR A 47 46.38 10.99 24.22
C THR A 47 44.94 11.29 24.63
N VAL A 48 44.15 10.25 24.89
CA VAL A 48 42.74 10.36 25.27
C VAL A 48 42.61 10.50 26.79
N VAL A 49 41.97 11.59 27.24
CA VAL A 49 41.70 11.86 28.66
C VAL A 49 40.20 11.76 28.94
N GLY A 50 39.82 10.84 29.83
CA GLY A 50 38.42 10.57 30.20
C GLY A 50 37.70 9.58 29.28
N SER A 51 36.39 9.48 29.45
CA SER A 51 35.51 8.61 28.66
C SER A 51 34.06 9.09 28.67
N PHE A 52 33.24 8.54 27.76
CA PHE A 52 31.79 8.70 27.76
C PHE A 52 31.09 7.34 27.65
N SER A 53 29.86 7.27 28.18
CA SER A 53 29.07 6.05 28.28
C SER A 53 28.10 5.89 27.12
N ALA A 54 27.60 4.66 26.91
CA ALA A 54 26.52 4.38 25.96
C ALA A 54 25.23 5.16 26.30
N ALA A 55 24.97 5.47 27.57
CA ALA A 55 23.85 6.33 27.97
C ALA A 55 24.02 7.77 27.44
N LEU A 56 25.24 8.31 27.47
CA LEU A 56 25.50 9.61 26.85
C LEU A 56 25.34 9.54 25.32
N VAL A 57 25.76 8.44 24.69
CA VAL A 57 25.55 8.23 23.25
C VAL A 57 24.06 8.30 22.93
N ALA A 58 23.21 7.59 23.68
CA ALA A 58 21.76 7.64 23.50
C ALA A 58 21.20 9.07 23.66
N LEU A 59 21.69 9.84 24.64
CA LEU A 59 21.32 11.25 24.80
C LEU A 59 21.73 12.11 23.60
N CYS A 60 22.96 11.96 23.11
CA CYS A 60 23.44 12.70 21.94
C CYS A 60 22.62 12.36 20.68
N VAL A 61 22.20 11.11 20.53
CA VAL A 61 21.31 10.70 19.42
C VAL A 61 19.96 11.39 19.52
N ARG A 62 19.36 11.46 20.71
CA ARG A 62 18.11 12.22 20.95
C ARG A 62 18.28 13.71 20.63
N GLU A 63 19.38 14.31 21.07
CA GLU A 63 19.75 15.70 20.72
C GLU A 63 19.73 15.88 19.19
N GLY A 64 20.33 14.94 18.45
CA GLY A 64 20.30 14.91 16.98
C GLY A 64 18.89 14.83 16.40
N GLY A 65 17.99 14.03 16.99
CA GLY A 65 16.59 13.95 16.57
C GLY A 65 15.78 15.22 16.86
N PHE A 66 16.10 15.97 17.92
CA PHE A 66 15.51 17.29 18.16
C PHE A 66 16.05 18.34 17.18
N LEU A 67 17.37 18.33 16.91
CA LEU A 67 17.97 19.18 15.88
C LEU A 67 17.36 18.93 14.51
N ALA A 68 17.18 17.67 14.13
CA ALA A 68 16.57 17.29 12.85
C ALA A 68 15.13 17.82 12.72
N ARG A 69 14.36 17.90 13.81
CA ARG A 69 13.00 18.48 13.81
C ARG A 69 13.01 20.01 13.73
N LEU A 70 13.93 20.68 14.41
CA LEU A 70 14.11 22.14 14.26
C LEU A 70 14.52 22.48 12.82
N GLN A 71 15.44 21.70 12.24
CA GLN A 71 15.86 21.83 10.85
C GLN A 71 14.66 21.77 9.88
N VAL A 72 13.67 20.89 10.12
CA VAL A 72 12.48 20.83 9.25
C VAL A 72 11.79 22.20 9.19
N VAL A 73 11.52 22.82 10.33
CA VAL A 73 10.79 24.09 10.39
C VAL A 73 11.66 25.26 9.88
N GLU A 74 12.96 25.22 10.14
CA GLU A 74 13.92 26.19 9.58
C GLU A 74 13.92 26.15 8.05
N GLU A 75 14.00 24.97 7.45
CA GLU A 75 14.04 24.83 6.00
C GLU A 75 12.69 25.24 5.35
N LEU A 76 11.56 24.93 6.00
CA LEU A 76 10.22 25.27 5.52
C LEU A 76 9.94 26.77 5.47
N GLN A 77 10.62 27.59 6.26
CA GLN A 77 10.49 29.06 6.18
C GLN A 77 10.94 29.63 4.83
N SER A 78 11.79 28.90 4.10
CA SER A 78 12.24 29.26 2.75
C SER A 78 11.53 28.50 1.62
N ALA A 79 10.55 27.65 1.96
CA ALA A 79 9.84 26.83 0.99
C ALA A 79 8.75 27.63 0.25
N GLN A 80 8.60 27.37 -1.05
CA GLN A 80 7.50 27.90 -1.85
C GLN A 80 6.24 27.03 -1.76
N ALA A 81 6.44 25.72 -1.58
CA ALA A 81 5.41 24.71 -1.47
C ALA A 81 5.99 23.46 -0.81
N MET A 82 5.09 22.67 -0.24
CA MET A 82 5.37 21.45 0.50
C MET A 82 4.39 20.35 0.08
N VAL A 83 4.90 19.13 -0.13
CA VAL A 83 4.13 17.94 -0.48
C VAL A 83 4.24 16.94 0.66
N LEU A 84 3.11 16.45 1.15
CA LEU A 84 3.08 15.45 2.21
C LEU A 84 3.14 14.04 1.63
N SER A 85 3.89 13.16 2.27
CA SER A 85 4.01 11.78 1.81
C SER A 85 4.14 10.84 2.99
N SER A 86 3.46 9.70 2.94
CA SER A 86 3.57 8.68 3.97
C SER A 86 3.41 7.28 3.38
N ASP A 87 3.98 6.30 4.08
CA ASP A 87 3.79 4.88 3.77
C ASP A 87 3.77 4.04 5.04
N GLY A 88 3.16 2.86 4.96
CA GLY A 88 2.93 1.96 6.08
C GLY A 88 3.53 0.58 5.87
N THR A 89 4.11 -0.01 6.92
CA THR A 89 4.47 -1.44 6.92
C THR A 89 4.16 -2.07 8.27
N ASN A 90 4.03 -3.40 8.26
CA ASN A 90 4.02 -4.18 9.49
C ASN A 90 5.43 -4.66 9.82
N ASP A 91 5.82 -4.52 11.09
CA ASP A 91 7.02 -5.13 11.67
C ASP A 91 6.70 -5.70 13.05
N ARG A 92 7.05 -6.98 13.27
CA ARG A 92 6.78 -7.71 14.53
C ARG A 92 5.32 -7.58 15.02
N ALA A 93 4.36 -7.71 14.11
CA ALA A 93 2.92 -7.58 14.35
C ALA A 93 2.44 -6.18 14.79
N LEU A 94 3.29 -5.15 14.62
CA LEU A 94 2.94 -3.75 14.84
C LEU A 94 2.93 -3.01 13.50
N HIS A 95 1.97 -2.10 13.32
CA HIS A 95 1.90 -1.25 12.15
C HIS A 95 2.69 0.03 12.37
N TYR A 96 3.55 0.39 11.43
CA TYR A 96 4.35 1.61 11.43
C TYR A 96 4.08 2.42 10.19
N GLN A 97 3.87 3.73 10.38
CA GLN A 97 3.75 4.72 9.31
C GLN A 97 4.98 5.61 9.32
N ALA A 98 5.66 5.74 8.18
CA ALA A 98 6.70 6.72 7.94
C ALA A 98 6.11 7.99 7.32
N TYR A 99 6.70 9.13 7.66
CA TYR A 99 6.27 10.45 7.19
C TYR A 99 7.45 11.18 6.58
N HIS A 100 7.25 11.69 5.37
CA HIS A 100 8.17 12.60 4.70
C HIS A 100 7.42 13.82 4.20
N THR A 101 8.18 14.88 3.97
CA THR A 101 7.72 15.99 3.17
C THR A 101 8.74 16.38 2.12
N THR A 102 8.26 16.74 0.92
CA THR A 102 9.11 17.27 -0.15
C THR A 102 8.77 18.72 -0.39
N MET A 103 9.77 19.58 -0.42
CA MET A 103 9.63 21.01 -0.65
C MET A 103 10.51 21.48 -1.81
N LYS A 104 10.07 22.56 -2.46
CA LYS A 104 10.86 23.34 -3.41
C LYS A 104 11.06 24.73 -2.84
N LYS A 105 12.31 25.20 -2.80
CA LYS A 105 12.68 26.54 -2.33
C LYS A 105 12.62 27.58 -3.45
N VAL A 106 12.78 28.85 -3.09
CA VAL A 106 12.78 29.99 -4.03
C VAL A 106 13.95 29.92 -5.02
N ASP A 107 15.10 29.41 -4.59
CA ASP A 107 16.30 29.19 -5.42
C ASP A 107 16.21 27.95 -6.32
N GLY A 108 15.12 27.19 -6.23
CA GLY A 108 14.91 25.94 -6.96
C GLY A 108 15.46 24.69 -6.26
N ASP A 109 16.09 24.79 -5.09
CA ASP A 109 16.54 23.63 -4.33
C ASP A 109 15.35 22.76 -3.91
N ILE A 110 15.45 21.46 -4.18
CA ILE A 110 14.42 20.47 -3.88
C ILE A 110 14.93 19.57 -2.77
N ARG A 111 14.14 19.43 -1.71
CA ARG A 111 14.51 18.64 -0.54
C ARG A 111 13.35 17.77 -0.10
N THR A 112 13.67 16.52 0.20
CA THR A 112 12.76 15.61 0.90
C THR A 112 13.27 15.40 2.32
N LEU A 113 12.48 15.79 3.31
CA LEU A 113 12.79 15.69 4.73
C LEU A 113 11.95 14.59 5.37
N PHE A 114 12.59 13.76 6.19
CA PHE A 114 11.96 12.77 7.04
C PHE A 114 11.40 13.44 8.30
N LEU A 115 10.11 13.25 8.54
CA LEU A 115 9.39 13.77 9.70
C LEU A 115 9.32 12.76 10.85
N GLY A 116 9.70 11.52 10.57
CA GLY A 116 9.74 10.43 11.53
C GLY A 116 8.81 9.29 11.17
N PHE A 117 8.76 8.27 12.03
CA PHE A 117 7.78 7.21 11.95
C PHE A 117 6.98 7.10 13.24
N ARG A 118 5.77 6.54 13.15
CA ARG A 118 4.88 6.29 14.29
C ARG A 118 4.27 4.90 14.23
N ARG A 119 4.04 4.31 15.39
CA ARG A 119 3.16 3.16 15.52
C ARG A 119 1.72 3.62 15.40
N GLN A 120 0.94 2.89 14.62
CA GLN A 120 -0.49 3.14 14.47
C GLN A 120 -1.29 1.94 14.99
N ALA A 121 -2.29 2.22 15.83
CA ALA A 121 -3.26 1.20 16.23
C ALA A 121 -4.26 0.92 15.10
N HIS A 122 -4.63 1.95 14.34
CA HIS A 122 -5.59 1.87 13.25
C HIS A 122 -5.06 2.57 12.01
N HIS A 123 -5.32 2.00 10.83
CA HIS A 123 -4.87 2.49 9.53
C HIS A 123 -5.98 3.25 8.78
N THR A 124 -7.05 3.68 9.46
CA THR A 124 -8.14 4.43 8.82
C THR A 124 -7.66 5.81 8.36
N SER A 125 -8.29 6.35 7.32
CA SER A 125 -7.97 7.70 6.80
C SER A 125 -8.12 8.79 7.87
N GLU A 126 -9.11 8.66 8.76
CA GLU A 126 -9.32 9.59 9.88
C GLU A 126 -8.18 9.53 10.91
N GLN A 127 -7.73 8.33 11.27
CA GLN A 127 -6.60 8.20 12.19
C GLN A 127 -5.32 8.77 11.57
N GLN A 128 -5.12 8.54 10.28
CA GLN A 128 -3.97 9.11 9.56
C GLN A 128 -4.03 10.64 9.45
N LEU A 129 -5.23 11.23 9.33
CA LEU A 129 -5.40 12.69 9.39
C LEU A 129 -4.97 13.23 10.76
N LEU A 130 -5.46 12.62 11.85
CA LEU A 130 -5.09 13.01 13.21
C LEU A 130 -3.59 12.89 13.44
N ASP A 131 -2.96 11.87 12.85
CA ASP A 131 -1.50 11.70 12.94
C ASP A 131 -0.75 12.81 12.20
N TRP A 132 -1.23 13.24 11.03
CA TRP A 132 -0.68 14.39 10.30
C TRP A 132 -0.85 15.70 11.07
N GLU A 133 -2.04 15.97 11.62
CA GLU A 133 -2.30 17.14 12.46
C GLU A 133 -1.36 17.18 13.68
N ARG A 134 -1.22 16.05 14.35
CA ARG A 134 -0.30 15.88 15.48
C ARG A 134 1.15 16.08 15.05
N GLN A 135 1.56 15.51 13.92
CA GLN A 135 2.93 15.63 13.41
C GLN A 135 3.31 17.10 13.11
N LEU A 136 2.42 17.86 12.46
CA LEU A 136 2.65 19.27 12.16
C LEU A 136 2.58 20.14 13.43
N THR A 137 1.65 19.84 14.34
CA THR A 137 1.53 20.55 15.62
C THR A 137 2.76 20.35 16.49
N GLU A 138 3.26 19.13 16.64
CA GLU A 138 4.47 18.85 17.43
C GLU A 138 5.71 19.56 16.85
N LEU A 139 5.82 19.69 15.53
CA LEU A 139 6.90 20.47 14.89
C LEU A 139 6.79 21.96 15.23
N ARG A 140 5.60 22.54 15.07
CA ARG A 140 5.30 23.94 15.39
C ARG A 140 5.55 24.24 16.86
N ASP A 141 5.09 23.39 17.77
CA ASP A 141 5.23 23.59 19.22
C ASP A 141 6.69 23.48 19.66
N LEU A 142 7.43 22.50 19.11
CA LEU A 142 8.86 22.36 19.40
C LEU A 142 9.65 23.58 18.90
N TRP A 143 9.35 24.06 17.70
CA TRP A 143 9.97 25.24 17.11
C TRP A 143 9.70 26.48 17.95
N ASN A 144 8.43 26.79 18.23
CA ASN A 144 8.04 27.99 18.99
C ASN A 144 8.56 27.97 20.43
N ALA A 145 8.77 26.79 21.02
CA ALA A 145 9.41 26.66 22.33
C ALA A 145 10.94 26.85 22.30
N SER A 146 11.56 26.77 21.13
CA SER A 146 13.02 26.90 20.95
C SER A 146 13.45 28.37 20.86
N PRO A 147 14.74 28.69 21.11
CA PRO A 147 15.25 30.04 20.92
C PRO A 147 15.03 30.59 19.50
N LEU A 148 15.05 29.72 18.48
CA LEU A 148 14.82 30.10 17.08
C LEU A 148 13.38 30.57 16.87
N GLY A 149 12.40 29.80 17.36
CA GLY A 149 10.98 30.15 17.22
C GLY A 149 10.50 31.26 18.15
N GLN A 150 11.24 31.58 19.22
CA GLN A 150 10.99 32.80 20.00
C GLN A 150 11.29 34.08 19.19
N VAL A 151 12.25 34.00 18.26
CA VAL A 151 12.58 35.10 17.35
C VAL A 151 11.63 35.13 16.16
N MET A 152 11.36 33.96 15.57
CA MET A 152 10.48 33.82 14.40
C MET A 152 9.46 32.70 14.61
N PRO A 153 8.34 32.99 15.31
CA PRO A 153 7.33 31.97 15.57
C PRO A 153 6.62 31.56 14.28
N VAL A 154 6.17 30.30 14.23
CA VAL A 154 5.37 29.78 13.14
C VAL A 154 4.00 29.32 13.64
N THR A 155 3.01 29.38 12.78
CA THR A 155 1.65 28.93 13.06
C THR A 155 1.32 27.64 12.30
N LEU A 156 0.23 26.98 12.69
CA LEU A 156 -0.22 25.79 11.96
C LEU A 156 -0.79 26.15 10.58
N ASP A 157 -1.46 27.30 10.46
CA ASP A 157 -1.92 27.82 9.17
C ASP A 157 -0.76 28.08 8.21
N PHE A 158 0.38 28.59 8.69
CA PHE A 158 1.58 28.74 7.86
C PHE A 158 2.04 27.40 7.27
N LEU A 159 2.15 26.35 8.10
CA LEU A 159 2.58 25.02 7.64
C LEU A 159 1.57 24.41 6.65
N LEU A 160 0.27 24.54 6.92
CA LEU A 160 -0.78 24.05 6.04
C LEU A 160 -0.91 24.88 4.76
N ALA A 161 -0.61 26.17 4.79
CA ALA A 161 -0.58 27.04 3.62
C ALA A 161 0.51 26.59 2.62
N LEU A 162 1.65 26.09 3.12
CA LEU A 162 2.69 25.48 2.28
C LEU A 162 2.25 24.17 1.63
N CYS A 163 1.36 23.39 2.27
CA CYS A 163 0.89 22.11 1.72
C CYS A 163 0.13 22.30 0.39
N VAL A 164 0.63 21.74 -0.69
CA VAL A 164 0.01 21.80 -2.04
C VAL A 164 -0.50 20.46 -2.53
N GLY A 165 -0.37 19.40 -1.72
CA GLY A 165 -0.81 18.08 -2.12
C GLY A 165 -0.13 16.93 -1.39
N THR A 166 -0.47 15.73 -1.83
CA THR A 166 0.10 14.50 -1.29
C THR A 166 0.68 13.58 -2.37
N ASN A 167 1.68 12.80 -1.97
CA ASN A 167 2.21 11.67 -2.74
C ASN A 167 2.10 10.39 -1.90
N MET A 168 1.20 9.50 -2.31
CA MET A 168 0.81 8.29 -1.57
C MET A 168 0.50 7.15 -2.55
N ASP A 169 0.16 5.96 -2.06
CA ASP A 169 -0.34 4.88 -2.92
C ASP A 169 -1.74 5.20 -3.50
N HIS A 170 -2.23 4.34 -4.40
CA HIS A 170 -3.56 4.47 -5.02
C HIS A 170 -4.69 3.75 -4.25
N ALA A 171 -4.51 3.43 -2.97
CA ALA A 171 -5.55 2.80 -2.17
C ALA A 171 -6.74 3.75 -1.92
N ALA A 172 -7.94 3.20 -1.80
CA ALA A 172 -9.16 3.98 -1.55
C ALA A 172 -9.06 4.79 -0.23
N GLU A 173 -8.38 4.24 0.77
CA GLU A 173 -8.09 4.89 2.05
C GLU A 173 -7.20 6.12 1.87
N MET A 174 -6.19 6.06 0.99
CA MET A 174 -5.34 7.20 0.67
C MET A 174 -6.09 8.28 -0.11
N LYS A 175 -6.95 7.91 -1.06
CA LYS A 175 -7.82 8.88 -1.76
C LYS A 175 -8.74 9.62 -0.78
N LYS A 176 -9.22 8.95 0.27
CA LYS A 176 -10.02 9.59 1.33
C LYS A 176 -9.15 10.48 2.21
N LEU A 177 -7.97 10.03 2.64
CA LEU A 177 -7.03 10.84 3.42
C LEU A 177 -6.64 12.12 2.68
N ASN A 178 -6.38 12.03 1.38
CA ASN A 178 -6.05 13.18 0.54
C ASN A 178 -7.15 14.26 0.55
N ARG A 179 -8.43 13.85 0.49
CA ARG A 179 -9.57 14.78 0.60
C ARG A 179 -9.64 15.42 1.99
N LEU A 180 -9.47 14.62 3.04
CA LEU A 180 -9.48 15.11 4.42
C LEU A 180 -8.36 16.14 4.69
N LEU A 181 -7.16 15.92 4.15
CA LEU A 181 -6.05 16.87 4.26
C LEU A 181 -6.32 18.18 3.51
N GLN A 182 -6.95 18.10 2.33
CA GLN A 182 -7.38 19.29 1.59
C GLN A 182 -8.45 20.07 2.35
N GLU A 183 -9.43 19.38 2.94
CA GLU A 183 -10.48 19.98 3.78
C GLU A 183 -9.89 20.62 5.04
N LEU A 184 -8.91 19.96 5.68
CA LEU A 184 -8.18 20.52 6.81
C LEU A 184 -7.48 21.82 6.44
N LYS A 185 -6.72 21.84 5.33
CA LYS A 185 -6.06 23.05 4.82
C LYS A 185 -7.05 24.20 4.64
N ARG A 186 -8.17 23.94 3.95
CA ARG A 186 -9.22 24.94 3.72
C ARG A 186 -9.81 25.43 5.03
N ARG A 187 -10.22 24.51 5.91
CA ARG A 187 -10.80 24.84 7.21
C ARG A 187 -9.87 25.75 8.01
N VAL A 188 -8.59 25.43 8.09
CA VAL A 188 -7.63 26.25 8.85
C VAL A 188 -7.44 27.63 8.21
N ASP A 189 -7.28 27.75 6.88
CA ASP A 189 -7.20 29.07 6.23
C ASP A 189 -8.45 29.93 6.50
N ARG A 190 -9.66 29.34 6.38
CA ARG A 190 -10.91 30.07 6.65
C ARG A 190 -11.03 30.46 8.13
N LEU A 191 -10.74 29.56 9.06
CA LEU A 191 -10.74 29.90 10.48
C LEU A 191 -9.78 31.05 10.78
N THR A 192 -8.56 31.02 10.25
CA THR A 192 -7.58 32.10 10.44
C THR A 192 -8.12 33.44 9.94
N ARG A 193 -8.64 33.51 8.71
CA ARG A 193 -9.27 34.73 8.16
C ARG A 193 -10.46 35.21 8.98
N GLY A 194 -11.24 34.27 9.50
CA GLY A 194 -12.38 34.56 10.36
C GLY A 194 -11.99 35.18 11.68
N TYR A 195 -11.01 34.60 12.35
CA TYR A 195 -10.47 35.12 13.61
C TYR A 195 -9.78 36.47 13.42
N GLU A 196 -9.09 36.71 12.30
CA GLU A 196 -8.57 38.05 11.98
C GLU A 196 -9.68 39.11 11.92
N VAL A 197 -10.89 38.75 11.45
CA VAL A 197 -12.04 39.67 11.45
C VAL A 197 -12.57 39.87 12.88
N ILE A 198 -12.67 38.79 13.67
CA ILE A 198 -13.15 38.84 15.05
C ILE A 198 -12.20 39.66 15.92
N ASP A 199 -10.89 39.47 15.79
CA ASP A 199 -9.84 40.18 16.53
C ASP A 199 -9.78 41.67 16.17
N ALA A 200 -10.26 42.04 14.99
CA ALA A 200 -10.38 43.44 14.55
C ALA A 200 -11.65 44.14 15.08
N LEU A 201 -12.57 43.42 15.71
CA LEU A 201 -13.77 44.02 16.32
C LEU A 201 -13.39 44.86 17.55
N ASN A 202 -14.11 45.96 17.76
CA ASN A 202 -14.02 46.67 19.04
C ASN A 202 -14.79 45.92 20.15
N ASP A 203 -14.53 46.27 21.40
CA ASP A 203 -15.12 45.62 22.57
C ASP A 203 -16.65 45.49 22.50
N LEU A 204 -17.36 46.52 22.02
CA LEU A 204 -18.82 46.50 21.92
C LEU A 204 -19.30 45.53 20.84
N GLN A 205 -18.63 45.51 19.69
CA GLN A 205 -18.94 44.59 18.60
C GLN A 205 -18.65 43.15 18.99
N TYR A 206 -17.53 42.90 19.65
CA TYR A 206 -17.19 41.57 20.17
C TYR A 206 -18.19 41.10 21.23
N GLN A 207 -18.57 41.97 22.17
CA GLN A 207 -19.60 41.64 23.17
C GLN A 207 -20.94 41.29 22.53
N SER A 208 -21.35 42.02 21.49
CA SER A 208 -22.56 41.69 20.74
C SER A 208 -22.45 40.31 20.08
N LEU A 209 -21.33 40.04 19.40
CA LEU A 209 -21.11 38.75 18.76
C LEU A 209 -21.10 37.59 19.77
N ALA A 210 -20.37 37.75 20.87
CA ALA A 210 -20.30 36.76 21.95
C ALA A 210 -21.69 36.47 22.55
N ALA A 211 -22.50 37.52 22.76
CA ALA A 211 -23.87 37.38 23.23
C ALA A 211 -24.76 36.63 22.24
N ASP A 212 -24.64 36.92 20.94
CA ASP A 212 -25.40 36.24 19.88
C ASP A 212 -25.02 34.75 19.79
N VAL A 213 -23.72 34.43 19.83
CA VAL A 213 -23.21 33.04 19.86
C VAL A 213 -23.75 32.29 21.06
N LEU A 214 -23.65 32.88 22.26
CA LEU A 214 -24.15 32.27 23.48
C LEU A 214 -25.67 32.04 23.44
N GLN A 215 -26.44 33.02 22.98
CA GLN A 215 -27.90 32.87 22.82
C GLN A 215 -28.26 31.75 21.86
N GLN A 216 -27.53 31.59 20.75
CA GLN A 216 -27.76 30.50 19.82
C GLN A 216 -27.44 29.15 20.45
N LEU A 217 -26.30 29.02 21.14
CA LEU A 217 -25.90 27.78 21.81
C LEU A 217 -26.89 27.36 22.91
N ILE A 218 -27.39 28.32 23.70
CA ILE A 218 -28.44 28.08 24.70
C ILE A 218 -29.71 27.52 24.04
N ARG A 219 -30.12 28.09 22.89
CA ARG A 219 -31.28 27.59 22.14
C ARG A 219 -31.04 26.17 21.59
N GLU A 220 -29.86 25.91 21.02
CA GLU A 220 -29.47 24.60 20.50
C GLU A 220 -29.40 23.53 21.61
N ALA A 221 -29.01 23.93 22.84
CA ALA A 221 -28.99 23.06 24.01
C ALA A 221 -30.39 22.76 24.60
N GLY A 222 -31.44 23.47 24.16
CA GLY A 222 -32.82 23.27 24.64
C GLY A 222 -33.28 24.28 25.69
N GLY A 223 -32.60 25.43 25.81
CA GLY A 223 -32.94 26.53 26.71
C GLY A 223 -32.02 26.64 27.93
N ASP A 224 -32.17 27.74 28.68
CA ASP A 224 -31.24 28.15 29.74
C ASP A 224 -31.04 27.08 30.81
N ALA A 225 -32.11 26.40 31.24
CA ALA A 225 -32.04 25.37 32.27
C ALA A 225 -31.18 24.15 31.88
N VAL A 226 -31.17 23.78 30.59
CA VAL A 226 -30.33 22.67 30.11
C VAL A 226 -28.90 23.14 29.97
N TRP A 227 -28.68 24.34 29.43
CA TRP A 227 -27.35 24.95 29.32
C TRP A 227 -26.67 25.08 30.69
N ASP A 228 -27.36 25.65 31.68
CA ASP A 228 -26.85 25.85 33.04
C ASP A 228 -26.57 24.53 33.77
N SER A 229 -27.18 23.42 33.33
CA SER A 229 -26.92 22.08 33.88
C SER A 229 -25.65 21.42 33.31
N LEU A 230 -25.09 21.95 32.22
CA LEU A 230 -23.86 21.43 31.64
C LEU A 230 -22.64 21.78 32.51
N PRO A 231 -21.63 20.90 32.59
CA PRO A 231 -20.36 21.24 33.21
C PRO A 231 -19.71 22.46 32.55
N ALA A 232 -19.03 23.31 33.33
CA ALA A 232 -18.37 24.52 32.82
C ALA A 232 -17.38 24.22 31.67
N GLU A 233 -16.64 23.11 31.76
CA GLU A 233 -15.75 22.66 30.68
C GLU A 233 -16.51 22.39 29.38
N LYS A 234 -17.71 21.80 29.46
CA LYS A 234 -18.55 21.52 28.30
C LYS A 234 -19.19 22.78 27.74
N GLN A 235 -19.59 23.72 28.60
CA GLN A 235 -20.07 25.04 28.17
C GLN A 235 -18.98 25.79 27.40
N GLN A 236 -17.74 25.77 27.90
CA GLN A 236 -16.59 26.37 27.21
C GLN A 236 -16.30 25.70 25.86
N GLU A 237 -16.26 24.36 25.82
CA GLU A 237 -16.06 23.60 24.58
C GLU A 237 -17.11 23.95 23.51
N LEU A 238 -18.39 24.05 23.92
CA LEU A 238 -19.48 24.42 23.02
C LEU A 238 -19.39 25.90 22.59
N TYR A 239 -18.96 26.78 23.49
CA TYR A 239 -18.74 28.19 23.19
C TYR A 239 -17.63 28.39 22.17
N ASP A 240 -16.48 27.73 22.37
CA ASP A 240 -15.34 27.77 21.45
C ASP A 240 -15.75 27.21 20.07
N ALA A 241 -16.48 26.10 20.04
CA ALA A 241 -17.04 25.55 18.80
C ALA A 241 -18.07 26.50 18.14
N GLY A 242 -18.81 27.26 18.94
CA GLY A 242 -19.71 28.32 18.45
C GLY A 242 -18.95 29.46 17.78
N LEU A 243 -17.87 29.94 18.40
CA LEU A 243 -16.98 30.94 17.82
C LEU A 243 -16.29 30.43 16.55
N ASP A 244 -15.79 29.20 16.53
CA ASP A 244 -15.22 28.56 15.33
C ASP A 244 -16.23 28.54 14.17
N ARG A 245 -17.52 28.26 14.44
CA ARG A 245 -18.57 28.30 13.41
C ARG A 245 -18.72 29.69 12.79
N ILE A 246 -18.72 30.74 13.61
CA ILE A 246 -18.79 32.12 13.12
C ILE A 246 -17.51 32.51 12.37
N ALA A 247 -16.34 32.19 12.93
CA ALA A 247 -15.05 32.45 12.29
C ALA A 247 -15.01 31.78 10.92
N GLN A 248 -15.44 30.53 10.79
CA GLN A 248 -15.52 29.84 9.50
C GLN A 248 -16.39 30.59 8.48
N GLN A 249 -17.54 31.13 8.89
CA GLN A 249 -18.43 31.89 8.00
C GLN A 249 -17.81 33.23 7.57
N LEU A 250 -17.25 33.99 8.50
CA LEU A 250 -16.55 35.25 8.21
C LEU A 250 -15.33 35.03 7.33
N GLY A 251 -14.59 33.94 7.60
CA GLY A 251 -13.46 33.51 6.82
C GLY A 251 -13.82 33.17 5.37
N GLU A 252 -14.95 32.49 5.15
CA GLU A 252 -15.45 32.19 3.81
C GLU A 252 -15.84 33.45 3.04
N GLN A 253 -16.44 34.44 3.73
CA GLN A 253 -16.72 35.76 3.14
C GLN A 253 -15.42 36.46 2.75
N LYS A 254 -14.44 36.51 3.66
CA LYS A 254 -13.12 37.10 3.38
C LYS A 254 -12.37 36.41 2.26
N PHE A 255 -12.48 35.09 2.17
CA PHE A 255 -11.92 34.32 1.06
C PHE A 255 -12.62 34.66 -0.27
N SER A 256 -13.94 34.76 -0.26
CA SER A 256 -14.74 35.10 -1.45
C SER A 256 -14.45 36.50 -2.00
N GLU A 257 -13.98 37.43 -1.15
CA GLU A 257 -13.52 38.77 -1.53
C GLU A 257 -12.17 38.77 -2.27
N LEU A 258 -11.39 37.68 -2.20
CA LEU A 258 -10.09 37.60 -2.86
C LEU A 258 -10.23 37.51 -4.39
N PRO A 259 -9.24 37.97 -5.16
CA PRO A 259 -9.21 37.71 -6.59
C PRO A 259 -9.24 36.21 -6.91
N ALA A 260 -9.93 35.81 -7.99
CA ALA A 260 -10.10 34.40 -8.35
C ALA A 260 -8.77 33.62 -8.48
N ALA A 261 -7.71 34.25 -8.99
CA ALA A 261 -6.38 33.64 -9.07
C ALA A 261 -5.77 33.37 -7.69
N VAL A 262 -6.02 34.24 -6.70
CA VAL A 262 -5.56 34.04 -5.33
C VAL A 262 -6.37 32.95 -4.64
N GLN A 263 -7.70 32.94 -4.85
CA GLN A 263 -8.55 31.86 -4.35
C GLN A 263 -8.08 30.49 -4.86
N ALA A 264 -7.84 30.38 -6.17
CA ALA A 264 -7.35 29.15 -6.80
C ALA A 264 -6.01 28.70 -6.22
N ARG A 265 -5.09 29.64 -5.96
CA ARG A 265 -3.79 29.35 -5.34
C ARG A 265 -3.90 28.90 -3.88
N VAL A 266 -4.73 29.57 -3.08
CA VAL A 266 -4.93 29.24 -1.65
C VAL A 266 -5.52 27.83 -1.51
N ASP A 267 -6.48 27.49 -2.36
CA ASP A 267 -7.15 26.19 -2.35
C ASP A 267 -6.44 25.12 -3.22
N LEU A 268 -5.27 25.45 -3.78
CA LEU A 268 -4.53 24.58 -4.68
C LEU A 268 -4.16 23.28 -3.96
N TRP A 269 -4.47 22.17 -4.62
CA TRP A 269 -4.20 20.84 -4.09
C TRP A 269 -4.07 19.82 -5.21
N PHE A 270 -2.98 19.06 -5.18
CA PHE A 270 -2.74 17.96 -6.09
C PHE A 270 -2.63 16.63 -5.34
N TRP A 271 -2.87 15.55 -6.07
CA TRP A 271 -2.56 14.22 -5.62
C TRP A 271 -1.89 13.47 -6.77
N PHE A 272 -0.77 12.85 -6.44
CA PHE A 272 -0.06 11.98 -7.37
C PHE A 272 0.14 10.65 -6.69
N GLY A 273 -0.32 9.59 -7.35
CA GLY A 273 -0.05 8.26 -6.86
C GLY A 273 1.34 7.76 -7.26
N CYS A 274 1.95 6.95 -6.39
CA CYS A 274 3.27 6.39 -6.60
C CYS A 274 3.37 5.59 -7.92
N THR A 275 4.29 5.97 -8.79
CA THR A 275 4.49 5.32 -10.11
C THR A 275 4.88 3.84 -10.02
N MET A 276 5.58 3.43 -8.96
CA MET A 276 5.92 2.01 -8.72
C MET A 276 4.67 1.17 -8.45
N HIS A 277 3.68 1.73 -7.76
CA HIS A 277 2.41 1.04 -7.53
C HIS A 277 1.54 1.00 -8.81
N LYS A 278 1.66 2.00 -9.69
CA LYS A 278 0.98 1.98 -11.01
C LYS A 278 1.50 0.81 -11.84
N GLU A 279 2.82 0.70 -11.97
CA GLU A 279 3.47 -0.39 -12.69
C GLU A 279 3.10 -1.75 -12.09
N LEU A 280 3.29 -1.93 -10.78
CA LEU A 280 3.01 -3.20 -10.12
C LEU A 280 1.56 -3.65 -10.33
N ASN A 281 0.61 -2.72 -10.22
CA ASN A 281 -0.79 -3.04 -10.46
C ASN A 281 -1.10 -3.30 -11.93
N ALA A 282 -0.41 -2.66 -12.87
CA ALA A 282 -0.54 -2.95 -14.29
C ALA A 282 -0.02 -4.34 -14.65
N ILE A 283 1.13 -4.76 -14.11
CA ILE A 283 1.66 -6.12 -14.27
C ILE A 283 0.71 -7.15 -13.66
N LYS A 284 0.12 -6.85 -12.50
CA LYS A 284 -0.89 -7.70 -11.89
C LYS A 284 -2.15 -7.83 -12.76
N ALA A 285 -2.61 -6.74 -13.37
CA ALA A 285 -3.76 -6.76 -14.27
C ALA A 285 -3.47 -7.56 -15.55
N GLY A 286 -2.29 -7.36 -16.15
CA GLY A 286 -1.82 -8.19 -17.28
C GLY A 286 -1.75 -9.66 -16.91
N SER A 287 -1.21 -9.99 -15.74
CA SER A 287 -1.15 -11.37 -15.24
C SER A 287 -2.52 -12.01 -15.05
N ASN A 288 -3.51 -11.24 -14.56
CA ASN A 288 -4.87 -11.73 -14.43
C ASN A 288 -5.53 -11.94 -15.81
N ARG A 289 -5.34 -10.99 -16.73
CA ARG A 289 -5.92 -11.05 -18.08
C ARG A 289 -5.37 -12.23 -18.89
N MET A 290 -4.06 -12.47 -18.82
CA MET A 290 -3.43 -13.63 -19.47
C MET A 290 -3.90 -14.96 -18.86
N ALA A 291 -4.11 -15.01 -17.53
CA ALA A 291 -4.64 -16.21 -16.87
C ALA A 291 -6.07 -16.55 -17.34
N THR A 292 -6.91 -15.54 -17.57
CA THR A 292 -8.26 -15.72 -18.15
C THR A 292 -8.20 -16.09 -19.63
N ARG A 293 -7.20 -15.61 -20.38
CA ARG A 293 -7.11 -15.84 -21.84
C ARG A 293 -7.03 -17.33 -22.20
N TRP A 294 -6.38 -18.16 -21.38
CA TRP A 294 -6.27 -19.60 -21.62
C TRP A 294 -7.63 -20.28 -21.83
N SER A 295 -8.63 -19.96 -21.00
CA SER A 295 -9.97 -20.54 -21.13
C SER A 295 -10.74 -19.96 -22.32
N GLU A 296 -10.57 -18.68 -22.62
CA GLU A 296 -11.22 -18.02 -23.76
C GLU A 296 -10.82 -18.61 -25.11
N ILE A 297 -9.56 -19.07 -25.24
CA ILE A 297 -9.05 -19.70 -26.46
C ILE A 297 -9.20 -21.24 -26.44
N GLY A 298 -9.80 -21.80 -25.39
CA GLY A 298 -9.97 -23.25 -25.24
C GLY A 298 -8.66 -24.03 -25.09
N ALA A 299 -7.59 -23.40 -24.58
CA ALA A 299 -6.28 -24.01 -24.40
C ALA A 299 -6.05 -24.51 -22.97
N THR A 300 -5.13 -25.47 -22.83
CA THR A 300 -4.74 -26.00 -21.52
C THR A 300 -4.05 -24.91 -20.68
N PRO A 301 -4.59 -24.54 -19.51
CA PRO A 301 -3.99 -23.50 -18.67
C PRO A 301 -2.75 -24.02 -17.92
N PRO A 302 -1.96 -23.11 -17.31
CA PRO A 302 -0.82 -23.48 -16.48
C PRO A 302 -1.15 -24.41 -15.32
N MET A 303 -0.18 -25.26 -14.99
CA MET A 303 -0.33 -26.19 -13.86
C MET A 303 -0.52 -25.47 -12.52
N LYS A 304 -1.30 -26.09 -11.63
CA LYS A 304 -1.57 -25.59 -10.28
C LYS A 304 -0.41 -25.92 -9.33
N PHE A 305 0.02 -24.93 -8.54
CA PHE A 305 1.00 -25.09 -7.47
C PHE A 305 0.30 -25.61 -6.20
N LEU A 306 0.06 -26.92 -6.14
CA LEU A 306 -0.58 -27.56 -5.01
C LEU A 306 0.39 -27.61 -3.81
N ASN A 307 -0.01 -27.04 -2.67
CA ASN A 307 0.69 -27.26 -1.41
C ASN A 307 0.53 -28.72 -0.95
N LYS A 308 1.26 -29.14 0.09
CA LYS A 308 1.24 -30.54 0.57
C LYS A 308 -0.18 -31.08 0.84
N ASP A 309 -1.02 -30.27 1.49
CA ASP A 309 -2.38 -30.67 1.87
C ASP A 309 -3.31 -30.72 0.66
N ASN A 310 -3.24 -29.72 -0.22
CA ASN A 310 -4.01 -29.67 -1.47
C ASN A 310 -3.58 -30.79 -2.42
N LYS A 311 -2.30 -31.18 -2.42
CA LYS A 311 -1.81 -32.31 -3.21
C LYS A 311 -2.40 -33.62 -2.69
N ALA A 312 -2.41 -33.83 -1.37
CA ALA A 312 -3.08 -34.97 -0.77
C ALA A 312 -4.59 -34.98 -1.09
N ALA A 313 -5.26 -33.83 -0.95
CA ALA A 313 -6.68 -33.68 -1.27
C ALA A 313 -6.98 -33.94 -2.77
N ALA A 314 -6.13 -33.48 -3.68
CA ALA A 314 -6.26 -33.71 -5.12
C ALA A 314 -6.08 -35.20 -5.48
N SER A 315 -5.13 -35.88 -4.84
CA SER A 315 -4.85 -37.30 -5.12
C SER A 315 -5.91 -38.24 -4.53
N SER A 316 -6.26 -38.08 -3.25
CA SER A 316 -7.06 -39.06 -2.50
C SER A 316 -8.29 -38.48 -1.78
N GLY A 317 -8.57 -37.18 -1.93
CA GLY A 317 -9.75 -36.55 -1.33
C GLY A 317 -11.07 -36.86 -2.05
N SER A 318 -12.19 -36.49 -1.41
CA SER A 318 -13.51 -36.52 -2.03
C SER A 318 -13.59 -35.58 -3.24
N ALA A 319 -14.59 -35.75 -4.11
CA ALA A 319 -14.78 -34.87 -5.27
C ALA A 319 -14.83 -33.38 -4.88
N ALA A 320 -15.52 -33.05 -3.78
CA ALA A 320 -15.56 -31.69 -3.24
C ALA A 320 -14.18 -31.21 -2.73
N ALA A 321 -13.39 -32.09 -2.11
CA ALA A 321 -12.04 -31.75 -1.65
C ALA A 321 -11.07 -31.52 -2.82
N LYS A 322 -11.18 -32.33 -3.90
CA LYS A 322 -10.42 -32.15 -5.15
C LYS A 322 -10.75 -30.82 -5.81
N ALA A 323 -12.03 -30.54 -6.03
CA ALA A 323 -12.50 -29.28 -6.62
C ALA A 323 -12.06 -28.06 -5.79
N ARG A 324 -12.13 -28.15 -4.46
CA ARG A 324 -11.63 -27.09 -3.57
C ARG A 324 -10.12 -26.91 -3.67
N ALA A 325 -9.36 -28.00 -3.68
CA ALA A 325 -7.89 -27.95 -3.77
C ALA A 325 -7.43 -27.27 -5.07
N GLU A 326 -8.09 -27.57 -6.19
CA GLU A 326 -7.82 -26.91 -7.47
C GLU A 326 -8.23 -25.43 -7.47
N ALA A 327 -9.41 -25.10 -6.92
CA ALA A 327 -9.94 -23.74 -6.89
C ALA A 327 -9.08 -22.78 -6.05
N VAL A 328 -8.53 -23.23 -4.92
CA VAL A 328 -7.73 -22.38 -4.02
C VAL A 328 -6.25 -22.31 -4.42
N SER A 329 -5.80 -23.18 -5.32
CA SER A 329 -4.38 -23.24 -5.72
C SER A 329 -4.09 -22.25 -6.84
N GLN A 330 -2.98 -21.52 -6.69
CA GLN A 330 -2.48 -20.57 -7.69
C GLN A 330 -1.70 -21.31 -8.79
N ALA A 331 -1.55 -20.70 -9.96
CA ALA A 331 -0.87 -21.28 -11.12
C ALA A 331 -0.06 -20.20 -11.85
N GLY A 332 0.68 -20.62 -12.88
CA GLY A 332 1.23 -19.70 -13.87
C GLY A 332 2.56 -19.05 -13.51
N GLY A 333 3.03 -18.20 -14.42
CA GLY A 333 4.37 -17.59 -14.37
C GLY A 333 4.57 -16.70 -13.14
N ALA A 334 3.54 -15.91 -12.78
CA ALA A 334 3.59 -15.05 -11.60
C ALA A 334 3.74 -15.87 -10.30
N LYS A 335 3.07 -17.03 -10.22
CA LYS A 335 3.20 -17.93 -9.07
C LYS A 335 4.57 -18.62 -9.03
N LEU A 336 5.11 -19.00 -10.20
CA LEU A 336 6.46 -19.53 -10.29
C LEU A 336 7.50 -18.52 -9.79
N ALA A 337 7.45 -17.28 -10.27
CA ALA A 337 8.35 -16.21 -9.84
C ALA A 337 8.27 -15.97 -8.32
N PHE A 338 7.06 -15.90 -7.76
CA PHE A 338 6.86 -15.82 -6.31
C PHE A 338 7.49 -17.00 -5.56
N SER A 339 7.29 -18.22 -6.06
CA SER A 339 7.76 -19.45 -5.41
C SER A 339 9.29 -19.56 -5.46
N LEU A 340 9.92 -19.15 -6.57
CA LEU A 340 11.37 -19.02 -6.70
C LEU A 340 11.91 -17.96 -5.73
N GLY A 341 11.24 -16.81 -5.61
CA GLY A 341 11.60 -15.79 -4.62
C GLY A 341 11.57 -16.33 -3.18
N GLN A 342 10.55 -17.11 -2.82
CA GLN A 342 10.47 -17.79 -1.52
C GLN A 342 11.50 -18.91 -1.35
N LEU A 343 11.99 -19.49 -2.44
CA LEU A 343 13.05 -20.47 -2.44
C LEU A 343 14.39 -19.79 -2.14
N PHE A 344 14.73 -18.70 -2.83
CA PHE A 344 16.01 -18.00 -2.64
C PHE A 344 16.03 -17.13 -1.38
N ARG A 345 14.90 -16.52 -1.01
CA ARG A 345 14.78 -15.60 0.12
C ARG A 345 13.44 -15.73 0.85
N ASN A 346 13.31 -16.77 1.68
CA ASN A 346 12.12 -16.97 2.50
C ASN A 346 12.04 -15.98 3.69
N LYS A 347 10.82 -15.67 4.13
CA LYS A 347 10.59 -14.91 5.37
C LYS A 347 10.86 -15.76 6.62
N ASP A 348 10.61 -17.06 6.52
CA ASP A 348 10.94 -18.04 7.54
C ASP A 348 12.38 -18.53 7.32
N PRO A 349 13.35 -18.15 8.17
CA PRO A 349 14.75 -18.53 7.99
C PRO A 349 14.99 -20.05 8.06
N GLY A 350 14.00 -20.84 8.51
CA GLY A 350 14.02 -22.30 8.44
C GLY A 350 13.64 -22.89 7.08
N LYS A 351 13.21 -22.06 6.11
CA LYS A 351 12.73 -22.46 4.78
C LYS A 351 13.55 -21.80 3.66
N GLY A 352 13.64 -22.46 2.51
CA GLY A 352 14.39 -21.98 1.33
C GLY A 352 15.91 -22.25 1.38
N TYR A 353 16.59 -21.85 0.32
CA TYR A 353 18.05 -21.96 0.10
C TYR A 353 18.90 -21.03 0.95
N GLN A 354 18.28 -20.14 1.73
CA GLN A 354 18.96 -19.44 2.82
C GLN A 354 19.48 -20.40 3.91
N ARG A 355 19.14 -21.69 3.82
CA ARG A 355 19.80 -22.76 4.57
C ARG A 355 21.10 -23.19 3.87
N THR A 356 22.05 -22.27 3.73
CA THR A 356 23.45 -22.56 3.39
C THR A 356 24.02 -23.64 4.32
N PHE A 357 23.53 -23.71 5.57
CA PHE A 357 23.89 -24.74 6.54
C PHE A 357 23.56 -26.17 6.07
N ASN A 358 22.46 -26.40 5.36
CA ASN A 358 22.16 -27.76 4.88
C ASN A 358 23.00 -28.16 3.69
N ASN A 359 23.17 -27.24 2.74
CA ASN A 359 24.04 -27.46 1.59
C ASN A 359 25.49 -27.66 2.08
N PHE A 360 25.94 -26.90 3.08
CA PHE A 360 27.24 -27.09 3.75
C PHE A 360 27.36 -28.43 4.47
N MET A 361 26.37 -28.84 5.26
CA MET A 361 26.38 -30.15 5.94
C MET A 361 26.42 -31.32 4.94
N TYR A 362 25.85 -31.12 3.74
CA TYR A 362 25.85 -32.08 2.63
C TYR A 362 27.17 -32.07 1.83
N GLU A 363 27.59 -30.92 1.30
CA GLU A 363 28.73 -30.77 0.38
C GLU A 363 30.07 -30.91 1.10
N GLU A 364 30.21 -30.35 2.30
CA GLU A 364 31.51 -30.27 3.00
C GLU A 364 31.67 -31.35 4.07
N LEU A 365 30.56 -31.80 4.69
CA LEU A 365 30.62 -32.71 5.84
C LEU A 365 30.09 -34.12 5.55
N GLY A 366 29.53 -34.38 4.37
CA GLY A 366 29.12 -35.73 3.93
C GLY A 366 28.04 -36.41 4.77
N PHE A 367 27.35 -35.66 5.65
CA PHE A 367 26.30 -36.18 6.52
C PHE A 367 24.92 -35.89 5.90
N GLY A 368 24.42 -36.74 5.01
CA GLY A 368 23.02 -36.62 4.55
C GLY A 368 22.51 -37.76 3.69
N GLU A 369 21.41 -38.39 4.12
CA GLU A 369 20.53 -39.15 3.22
C GLU A 369 20.06 -38.25 2.07
N LYS A 370 19.89 -38.81 0.86
CA LYS A 370 19.35 -38.10 -0.30
C LYS A 370 17.92 -37.62 0.00
N HIS A 371 17.76 -36.40 0.47
CA HIS A 371 16.44 -35.77 0.50
C HIS A 371 16.02 -35.42 -0.93
N GLY A 372 14.92 -36.01 -1.41
CA GLY A 372 14.27 -35.57 -2.65
C GLY A 372 13.75 -34.14 -2.54
N PHE A 373 13.24 -33.58 -3.64
CA PHE A 373 12.70 -32.22 -3.66
C PHE A 373 11.66 -32.00 -2.53
N THR A 374 11.80 -30.89 -1.80
CA THR A 374 10.70 -30.36 -1.00
C THR A 374 9.49 -30.07 -1.90
N ASN A 375 8.28 -29.96 -1.33
CA ASN A 375 7.09 -29.66 -2.12
C ASN A 375 7.22 -28.34 -2.91
N LEU A 376 7.91 -27.34 -2.35
CA LEU A 376 8.17 -26.07 -3.03
C LEU A 376 9.13 -26.27 -4.23
N GLU A 377 10.25 -26.97 -4.03
CA GLU A 377 11.20 -27.28 -5.10
C GLU A 377 10.57 -28.13 -6.20
N GLN A 378 9.79 -29.15 -5.83
CA GLN A 378 9.12 -30.03 -6.77
C GLN A 378 8.10 -29.26 -7.62
N ASN A 379 7.36 -28.32 -7.01
CA ASN A 379 6.43 -27.46 -7.73
C ASN A 379 7.15 -26.52 -8.69
N CYS A 380 8.25 -25.87 -8.25
CA CYS A 380 9.06 -25.03 -9.12
C CYS A 380 9.67 -25.83 -10.28
N TYR A 381 10.23 -27.01 -10.01
CA TYR A 381 10.78 -27.89 -11.02
C TYR A 381 9.72 -28.32 -12.04
N ALA A 382 8.56 -28.78 -11.57
CA ALA A 382 7.47 -29.19 -12.46
C ALA A 382 6.96 -28.02 -13.32
N ALA A 383 6.81 -26.84 -12.72
CA ALA A 383 6.39 -25.63 -13.41
C ALA A 383 7.38 -25.16 -14.50
N LEU A 384 8.69 -25.37 -14.30
CA LEU A 384 9.70 -25.10 -15.32
C LEU A 384 9.61 -26.07 -16.51
N GLN A 385 9.01 -27.25 -16.33
CA GLN A 385 8.77 -28.20 -17.41
C GLN A 385 7.39 -27.98 -18.08
N ASP A 386 6.43 -27.40 -17.36
CA ASP A 386 5.08 -27.09 -17.84
C ASP A 386 5.10 -25.99 -18.92
N ALA A 387 4.63 -26.34 -20.13
CA ALA A 387 4.71 -25.43 -21.29
C ALA A 387 3.83 -24.16 -21.15
N PRO A 388 2.58 -24.23 -20.66
CA PRO A 388 1.78 -23.03 -20.40
C PRO A 388 2.37 -22.16 -19.27
N THR A 389 2.93 -22.74 -18.20
CA THR A 389 3.64 -21.95 -17.18
C THR A 389 4.89 -21.25 -17.75
N ARG A 390 5.66 -21.93 -18.60
CA ARG A 390 6.79 -21.31 -19.33
C ARG A 390 6.34 -20.18 -20.24
N THR A 391 5.20 -20.33 -20.91
CA THR A 391 4.59 -19.27 -21.75
C THR A 391 4.33 -18.01 -20.93
N GLU A 392 3.63 -18.11 -19.81
CA GLU A 392 3.40 -16.95 -18.94
C GLU A 392 4.69 -16.36 -18.36
N THR A 393 5.67 -17.21 -18.04
CA THR A 393 6.97 -16.76 -17.53
C THR A 393 7.74 -15.96 -18.58
N ALA A 394 7.73 -16.42 -19.84
CA ALA A 394 8.31 -15.71 -20.97
C ALA A 394 7.60 -14.37 -21.24
N VAL A 395 6.27 -14.30 -21.10
CA VAL A 395 5.51 -13.04 -21.20
C VAL A 395 5.95 -12.04 -20.12
N LEU A 396 6.09 -12.49 -18.87
CA LEU A 396 6.59 -11.63 -17.77
C LEU A 396 8.02 -11.16 -18.01
N ALA A 397 8.89 -12.02 -18.53
CA ALA A 397 10.28 -11.68 -18.86
C ALA A 397 10.34 -10.65 -19.99
N VAL A 398 9.54 -10.82 -21.05
CA VAL A 398 9.41 -9.81 -22.12
C VAL A 398 8.94 -8.49 -21.53
N CYS A 399 7.86 -8.49 -20.75
CA CYS A 399 7.33 -7.27 -20.14
C CYS A 399 8.37 -6.53 -19.29
N HIS A 400 9.16 -7.26 -18.52
CA HIS A 400 10.25 -6.68 -17.72
C HIS A 400 11.19 -5.85 -18.58
N VAL A 401 11.71 -6.44 -19.66
CA VAL A 401 12.70 -5.81 -20.54
C VAL A 401 12.10 -4.66 -21.35
N VAL A 402 10.89 -4.84 -21.88
CA VAL A 402 10.32 -3.89 -22.84
C VAL A 402 9.56 -2.73 -22.22
N LEU A 403 9.00 -2.92 -21.02
CA LEU A 403 8.12 -1.97 -20.36
C LEU A 403 8.63 -1.59 -18.97
N SER A 404 8.77 -2.55 -18.05
CA SER A 404 9.02 -2.25 -16.64
C SER A 404 10.36 -1.56 -16.43
N MET A 405 11.45 -2.08 -17.00
CA MET A 405 12.78 -1.48 -16.91
C MET A 405 12.81 -0.03 -17.43
N PRO A 406 12.42 0.26 -18.69
CA PRO A 406 12.45 1.64 -19.19
C PRO A 406 11.47 2.56 -18.45
N TYR A 407 10.31 2.07 -18.01
CA TYR A 407 9.38 2.86 -17.21
C TYR A 407 9.94 3.22 -15.82
N VAL A 408 10.53 2.25 -15.11
CA VAL A 408 11.14 2.48 -13.80
C VAL A 408 12.34 3.41 -13.94
N ALA A 409 13.17 3.24 -14.97
CA ALA A 409 14.29 4.14 -15.25
C ALA A 409 13.81 5.58 -15.51
N ALA A 410 12.77 5.75 -16.34
CA ALA A 410 12.21 7.06 -16.67
C ALA A 410 11.60 7.76 -15.45
N THR A 411 10.89 7.02 -14.59
CA THR A 411 10.22 7.60 -13.40
C THR A 411 11.17 7.84 -12.23
N ARG A 412 12.25 7.06 -12.10
CA ARG A 412 13.29 7.25 -11.07
C ARG A 412 14.44 8.16 -11.50
N ALA A 413 14.43 8.69 -12.71
CA ALA A 413 15.49 9.58 -13.16
C ALA A 413 15.61 10.82 -12.24
N PRO A 414 16.84 11.29 -11.94
CA PRO A 414 17.04 12.45 -11.08
C PRO A 414 16.29 13.69 -11.58
N GLY A 415 15.60 14.38 -10.67
CA GLY A 415 14.88 15.62 -10.99
C GLY A 415 13.52 15.43 -11.67
N VAL A 416 13.06 14.20 -11.88
CA VAL A 416 11.71 13.94 -12.41
C VAL A 416 10.65 14.38 -11.41
N ASN A 417 9.78 15.28 -11.87
CA ASN A 417 8.62 15.77 -11.13
C ASN A 417 7.36 15.03 -11.60
N ALA A 418 6.55 14.50 -10.68
CA ALA A 418 5.35 13.75 -11.03
C ALA A 418 4.37 14.54 -11.91
N THR A 419 4.32 15.88 -11.77
CA THR A 419 3.50 16.78 -12.60
C THR A 419 3.83 16.69 -14.09
N SER A 420 5.05 16.26 -14.44
CA SER A 420 5.55 16.16 -15.82
C SER A 420 5.34 14.79 -16.47
N LEU A 421 4.78 13.82 -15.74
CA LEU A 421 4.70 12.43 -16.21
C LEU A 421 3.51 12.11 -17.11
N GLY A 422 2.59 13.05 -17.35
CA GLY A 422 1.44 12.84 -18.23
C GLY A 422 1.81 12.26 -19.60
N PRO A 423 2.75 12.87 -20.37
CA PRO A 423 3.19 12.34 -21.65
C PRO A 423 3.80 10.93 -21.59
N LEU A 424 4.51 10.59 -20.51
CA LEU A 424 5.06 9.24 -20.32
C LEU A 424 3.93 8.22 -20.19
N HIS A 425 2.91 8.51 -19.38
CA HIS A 425 1.79 7.60 -19.18
C HIS A 425 0.94 7.41 -20.44
N VAL A 426 0.71 8.48 -21.22
CA VAL A 426 0.07 8.38 -22.55
C VAL A 426 0.87 7.44 -23.46
N ARG A 427 2.20 7.57 -23.47
CA ARG A 427 3.08 6.71 -24.25
C ARG A 427 3.02 5.25 -23.78
N VAL A 428 3.03 5.00 -22.46
CA VAL A 428 2.93 3.65 -21.88
C VAL A 428 1.63 2.97 -22.31
N VAL A 429 0.50 3.67 -22.22
CA VAL A 429 -0.80 3.11 -22.64
C VAL A 429 -0.79 2.80 -24.15
N SER A 430 -0.28 3.73 -24.96
CA SER A 430 -0.17 3.53 -26.42
C SER A 430 0.74 2.34 -26.76
N PHE A 431 1.88 2.22 -26.08
CA PHE A 431 2.85 1.14 -26.25
C PHE A 431 2.24 -0.23 -25.90
N CYS A 432 1.58 -0.34 -24.75
CA CYS A 432 0.89 -1.57 -24.35
C CYS A 432 -0.19 -1.95 -25.38
N ARG A 433 -0.97 -0.98 -25.89
CA ARG A 433 -1.97 -1.23 -26.95
C ARG A 433 -1.35 -1.72 -28.25
N GLN A 434 -0.21 -1.15 -28.64
CA GLN A 434 0.51 -1.55 -29.86
C GLN A 434 0.97 -3.00 -29.77
N LEU A 435 1.65 -3.39 -28.68
CA LEU A 435 2.08 -4.77 -28.48
C LEU A 435 0.91 -5.74 -28.26
N ALA A 436 -0.19 -5.27 -27.67
CA ALA A 436 -1.41 -6.07 -27.56
C ALA A 436 -2.02 -6.37 -28.93
N ALA A 437 -2.06 -5.37 -29.82
CA ALA A 437 -2.66 -5.49 -31.14
C ALA A 437 -1.79 -6.27 -32.13
N ASP A 438 -0.47 -6.12 -32.04
CA ASP A 438 0.48 -6.77 -32.96
C ASP A 438 1.73 -7.32 -32.24
N PRO A 439 1.62 -8.51 -31.61
CA PRO A 439 2.77 -9.19 -31.02
C PRO A 439 3.86 -9.56 -32.03
N SER A 440 3.55 -9.63 -33.33
CA SER A 440 4.52 -10.01 -34.38
C SER A 440 5.67 -9.02 -34.49
N LEU A 441 5.47 -7.77 -34.06
CA LEU A 441 6.52 -6.75 -33.97
C LEU A 441 7.73 -7.24 -33.16
N LEU A 442 7.47 -7.98 -32.07
CA LEU A 442 8.51 -8.56 -31.23
C LEU A 442 9.03 -9.88 -31.81
N LEU A 443 8.13 -10.71 -32.35
CA LEU A 443 8.38 -12.11 -32.67
C LEU A 443 9.07 -12.34 -34.01
N ASP A 444 8.68 -11.58 -35.04
CA ASP A 444 9.05 -11.88 -36.43
C ASP A 444 10.28 -11.08 -36.89
N ARG A 445 10.82 -10.22 -36.02
CA ARG A 445 11.90 -9.27 -36.34
C ARG A 445 13.13 -9.55 -35.51
N SER A 446 14.30 -9.29 -36.08
CA SER A 446 15.57 -9.37 -35.32
C SER A 446 15.52 -8.44 -34.11
N PRO A 447 15.94 -8.89 -32.90
CA PRO A 447 16.01 -8.04 -31.71
C PRO A 447 16.83 -6.77 -31.90
N THR A 448 17.85 -6.82 -32.76
CA THR A 448 18.68 -5.65 -33.12
C THR A 448 17.93 -4.55 -33.88
N VAL A 449 16.72 -4.82 -34.37
CA VAL A 449 15.88 -3.87 -35.11
C VAL A 449 14.53 -3.67 -34.42
N SER A 450 13.93 -4.71 -33.85
CA SER A 450 12.59 -4.64 -33.27
C SER A 450 12.49 -3.71 -32.06
N HIS A 451 13.60 -3.48 -31.34
CA HIS A 451 13.63 -2.63 -30.15
C HIS A 451 13.03 -1.23 -30.35
N VAL A 452 13.14 -0.66 -31.55
CA VAL A 452 12.58 0.67 -31.87
C VAL A 452 11.06 0.73 -31.64
N ASP A 453 10.35 -0.36 -31.98
CA ASP A 453 8.89 -0.46 -31.84
C ASP A 453 8.47 -1.24 -30.58
N CYS A 454 9.40 -2.01 -30.02
CA CYS A 454 9.12 -3.01 -28.98
C CYS A 454 9.77 -2.69 -27.64
N THR A 455 10.38 -1.52 -27.43
CA THR A 455 10.71 -0.99 -26.10
C THR A 455 10.00 0.34 -25.88
N LEU A 456 9.59 0.62 -24.64
CA LEU A 456 8.85 1.84 -24.31
C LEU A 456 9.59 3.14 -24.71
N ASN A 457 10.92 3.12 -24.66
CA ASN A 457 11.79 4.25 -25.00
C ASN A 457 12.39 4.16 -26.41
N GLY A 458 12.18 3.05 -27.14
CA GLY A 458 12.78 2.81 -28.46
C GLY A 458 14.29 2.54 -28.42
N GLU A 459 14.88 2.35 -27.24
CA GLU A 459 16.30 2.04 -27.07
C GLU A 459 16.55 0.54 -27.22
N PRO A 460 17.79 0.11 -27.53
CA PRO A 460 18.16 -1.31 -27.55
C PRO A 460 17.80 -2.02 -26.25
N TYR A 461 17.41 -3.30 -26.34
CA TYR A 461 17.09 -4.11 -25.16
C TYR A 461 18.30 -4.19 -24.22
N GLU A 462 18.13 -3.73 -22.98
CA GLU A 462 19.20 -3.79 -21.95
C GLU A 462 19.58 -5.23 -21.64
N GLU A 463 18.59 -6.14 -21.63
CA GLU A 463 18.77 -7.59 -21.48
C GLU A 463 18.41 -8.33 -22.78
N ILE A 464 19.09 -8.03 -23.88
CA ILE A 464 18.82 -8.61 -25.20
C ILE A 464 18.85 -10.16 -25.21
N ASP A 465 19.70 -10.77 -24.38
CA ASP A 465 19.81 -12.24 -24.24
C ASP A 465 18.50 -12.88 -23.75
N VAL A 466 17.72 -12.17 -22.93
CA VAL A 466 16.40 -12.62 -22.48
C VAL A 466 15.43 -12.66 -23.65
N ILE A 467 15.48 -11.65 -24.53
CA ILE A 467 14.65 -11.61 -25.75
C ILE A 467 15.03 -12.75 -26.68
N TYR A 468 16.33 -12.97 -26.93
CA TYR A 468 16.78 -14.11 -27.74
C TYR A 468 16.32 -15.45 -27.15
N ALA A 469 16.46 -15.67 -25.84
CA ALA A 469 16.02 -16.91 -25.20
C ALA A 469 14.50 -17.14 -25.34
N VAL A 470 13.69 -16.08 -25.24
CA VAL A 470 12.24 -16.18 -25.44
C VAL A 470 11.91 -16.49 -26.90
N LEU A 471 12.57 -15.84 -27.86
CA LEU A 471 12.37 -16.08 -29.29
C LEU A 471 12.79 -17.49 -29.70
N ASP A 472 13.90 -18.00 -29.17
CA ASP A 472 14.34 -19.38 -29.42
C ASP A 472 13.29 -20.37 -28.92
N LEU A 473 12.79 -20.20 -27.69
CA LEU A 473 11.72 -21.04 -27.14
C LEU A 473 10.42 -20.94 -27.95
N TYR A 474 10.09 -19.75 -28.45
CA TYR A 474 8.93 -19.52 -29.31
C TYR A 474 9.07 -20.26 -30.65
N HIS A 475 10.19 -20.07 -31.35
CA HIS A 475 10.46 -20.70 -32.65
C HIS A 475 10.62 -22.23 -32.56
N GLU A 476 11.10 -22.74 -31.42
CA GLU A 476 11.13 -24.17 -31.12
C GLU A 476 9.73 -24.76 -30.78
N GLY A 477 8.69 -23.93 -30.74
CA GLY A 477 7.33 -24.35 -30.41
C GLY A 477 7.13 -24.72 -28.94
N LYS A 478 8.01 -24.26 -28.04
CA LYS A 478 7.96 -24.57 -26.60
C LYS A 478 7.06 -23.62 -25.80
N LEU A 479 6.56 -22.55 -26.42
CA LEU A 479 5.67 -21.56 -25.82
C LEU A 479 4.28 -21.60 -26.50
N PRO A 480 3.40 -22.54 -26.11
CA PRO A 480 2.08 -22.68 -26.73
C PRO A 480 1.24 -21.41 -26.58
N HIS A 481 0.54 -21.01 -27.65
CA HIS A 481 -0.35 -19.83 -27.65
C HIS A 481 0.33 -18.51 -27.24
N PHE A 482 1.66 -18.40 -27.36
CA PHE A 482 2.41 -17.24 -26.85
C PHE A 482 1.87 -15.88 -27.33
N GLN A 483 1.49 -15.75 -28.61
CA GLN A 483 0.91 -14.52 -29.16
C GLN A 483 -0.38 -14.11 -28.44
N ASP A 484 -1.34 -15.03 -28.29
CA ASP A 484 -2.62 -14.76 -27.61
C ASP A 484 -2.42 -14.33 -26.16
N ILE A 485 -1.50 -15.00 -25.45
CA ILE A 485 -1.22 -14.74 -24.04
C ILE A 485 -0.46 -13.42 -23.86
N LEU A 486 0.49 -13.11 -24.75
CA LEU A 486 1.21 -11.84 -24.77
C LEU A 486 0.27 -10.67 -25.07
N SER A 487 -0.60 -10.81 -26.07
CA SER A 487 -1.63 -9.83 -26.39
C SER A 487 -2.51 -9.54 -25.18
N ALA A 488 -3.09 -10.58 -24.58
CA ALA A 488 -3.96 -10.45 -23.41
C ALA A 488 -3.24 -9.80 -22.22
N PHE A 489 -1.97 -10.15 -21.98
CA PHE A 489 -1.20 -9.52 -20.92
C PHE A 489 -1.11 -7.99 -21.11
N PHE A 490 -0.73 -7.52 -22.30
CA PHE A 490 -0.62 -6.10 -22.57
C PHE A 490 -1.96 -5.37 -22.63
N GLU A 491 -3.06 -6.03 -23.03
CA GLU A 491 -4.42 -5.50 -22.87
C GLU A 491 -4.71 -5.16 -21.40
N GLY A 492 -4.39 -6.11 -20.49
CA GLY A 492 -4.58 -5.93 -19.06
C GLY A 492 -3.71 -4.81 -18.49
N CYS A 493 -2.46 -4.70 -18.93
CA CYS A 493 -1.57 -3.60 -18.54
C CYS A 493 -2.11 -2.24 -19.03
N ALA A 494 -2.49 -2.12 -20.30
CA ALA A 494 -3.02 -0.89 -20.88
C ALA A 494 -4.24 -0.38 -20.11
N SER A 495 -5.24 -1.25 -19.92
CA SER A 495 -6.45 -0.92 -19.17
C SER A 495 -6.12 -0.42 -17.77
N LYS A 496 -5.14 -1.02 -17.10
CA LYS A 496 -4.82 -0.65 -15.73
C LYS A 496 -4.01 0.63 -15.59
N PHE A 497 -3.14 0.94 -16.54
CA PHE A 497 -2.48 2.25 -16.56
C PHE A 497 -3.48 3.39 -16.75
N GLU A 498 -4.53 3.19 -17.56
CA GLU A 498 -5.60 4.20 -17.72
C GLU A 498 -6.34 4.46 -16.41
N ASP A 499 -6.72 3.41 -15.66
CA ASP A 499 -7.35 3.55 -14.34
C ASP A 499 -6.51 4.35 -13.33
N PHE A 500 -5.18 4.31 -13.44
CA PHE A 500 -4.24 4.91 -12.47
C PHE A 500 -3.57 6.19 -12.98
N THR A 501 -4.13 6.82 -14.01
CA THR A 501 -3.60 8.07 -14.56
C THR A 501 -4.65 9.18 -14.59
N GLU A 502 -5.72 9.03 -13.80
CA GLU A 502 -6.81 10.02 -13.65
C GLU A 502 -6.31 11.41 -13.24
N GLU A 503 -5.19 11.50 -12.51
CA GLU A 503 -4.59 12.78 -12.12
C GLU A 503 -4.04 13.59 -13.31
N PHE A 504 -3.89 12.97 -14.49
CA PHE A 504 -3.45 13.60 -15.73
C PHE A 504 -4.59 13.85 -16.73
N ALA A 505 -5.84 13.59 -16.35
CA ALA A 505 -7.00 13.83 -17.22
C ALA A 505 -7.10 15.30 -17.68
N GLU A 506 -7.72 15.55 -18.83
CA GLU A 506 -7.87 16.89 -19.43
C GLU A 506 -8.64 17.88 -18.55
N ASP A 507 -9.43 17.40 -17.59
CA ASP A 507 -10.17 18.20 -16.63
C ASP A 507 -9.60 18.09 -15.19
N SER A 508 -8.44 17.45 -14.99
CA SER A 508 -7.80 17.30 -13.67
C SER A 508 -7.40 18.64 -13.05
N PRO A 509 -7.20 18.73 -11.72
CA PRO A 509 -6.60 19.92 -11.09
C PRO A 509 -5.26 20.31 -11.72
N LEU A 510 -4.46 19.32 -12.16
CA LEU A 510 -3.19 19.54 -12.86
C LEU A 510 -3.38 20.29 -14.18
N SER A 511 -4.37 19.90 -15.00
CA SER A 511 -4.65 20.55 -16.29
C SER A 511 -5.08 22.02 -16.16
N ARG A 512 -5.72 22.38 -15.04
CA ARG A 512 -6.25 23.72 -14.77
C ARG A 512 -5.25 24.62 -14.04
N ALA A 513 -4.13 24.07 -13.58
CA ALA A 513 -3.15 24.80 -12.80
C ALA A 513 -2.40 25.83 -13.66
N ALA A 514 -2.15 27.01 -13.09
CA ALA A 514 -1.34 28.01 -13.76
C ALA A 514 0.13 27.54 -13.84
N PRO A 515 0.88 27.86 -14.91
CA PRO A 515 2.29 27.49 -15.04
C PRO A 515 3.16 27.93 -13.85
N GLU A 516 2.85 29.10 -13.27
CA GLU A 516 3.57 29.64 -12.11
C GLU A 516 3.32 28.82 -10.84
N ASP A 517 2.15 28.20 -10.71
CA ASP A 517 1.85 27.32 -9.58
C ASP A 517 2.56 25.96 -9.77
N LEU A 518 2.65 25.46 -11.01
CA LEU A 518 3.39 24.23 -11.32
C LEU A 518 4.90 24.37 -11.15
N ASP A 519 5.47 25.55 -11.45
CA ASP A 519 6.89 25.79 -11.21
C ASP A 519 7.22 25.82 -9.69
N ARG A 520 6.27 26.13 -8.81
CA ARG A 520 6.55 26.18 -7.37
C ARG A 520 6.58 24.82 -6.68
N VAL A 521 6.12 23.76 -7.34
CA VAL A 521 5.89 22.46 -6.71
C VAL A 521 6.85 21.39 -7.23
N PHE A 522 7.24 20.49 -6.34
CA PHE A 522 7.96 19.28 -6.72
C PHE A 522 7.34 18.07 -6.02
N PHE A 523 6.75 17.19 -6.83
CA PHE A 523 6.23 15.91 -6.38
C PHE A 523 7.22 14.82 -6.79
N PRO A 524 7.78 14.04 -5.84
CA PRO A 524 8.53 12.86 -6.20
C PRO A 524 7.68 11.95 -7.11
N ALA A 525 8.27 11.28 -8.08
CA ALA A 525 7.53 10.31 -8.90
C ALA A 525 7.22 9.01 -8.15
N THR A 526 8.02 8.70 -7.12
CA THR A 526 7.94 7.46 -6.34
C THR A 526 7.81 7.75 -4.85
N ASN A 527 7.33 6.76 -4.11
CA ASN A 527 7.29 6.77 -2.65
C ASN A 527 8.52 6.10 -2.02
N ASP A 528 9.60 5.92 -2.80
CA ASP A 528 10.78 5.12 -2.42
C ASP A 528 11.43 5.60 -1.10
N ARG A 529 11.31 6.90 -0.77
CA ARG A 529 11.84 7.48 0.47
C ARG A 529 11.16 6.91 1.71
N ASN A 530 9.84 6.77 1.69
CA ASN A 530 9.12 6.16 2.80
C ASN A 530 9.43 4.66 2.90
N GLU A 531 9.40 3.93 1.78
CA GLU A 531 9.74 2.50 1.74
C GLU A 531 11.17 2.23 2.26
N CYS A 532 12.12 3.09 1.89
CA CYS A 532 13.51 3.01 2.36
C CYS A 532 13.62 3.28 3.88
N ALA A 533 12.90 4.28 4.40
CA ALA A 533 12.89 4.55 5.84
C ALA A 533 12.29 3.38 6.64
N LEU A 534 11.22 2.76 6.13
CA LEU A 534 10.59 1.58 6.73
C LEU A 534 11.47 0.33 6.62
N ALA A 535 12.26 0.18 5.54
CA ALA A 535 13.29 -0.85 5.46
C ALA A 535 14.37 -0.65 6.52
N GLN A 536 14.89 0.57 6.66
CA GLN A 536 15.88 0.91 7.70
C GLN A 536 15.34 0.76 9.12
N LEU A 537 14.03 0.97 9.34
CA LEU A 537 13.37 0.66 10.61
C LEU A 537 13.45 -0.83 10.93
N ARG A 538 13.09 -1.70 9.97
CA ARG A 538 13.14 -3.16 10.12
C ARG A 538 14.56 -3.65 10.35
N ASP A 539 15.53 -3.08 9.63
CA ASP A 539 16.95 -3.36 9.81
C ASP A 539 17.40 -2.96 11.22
N GLY A 540 17.02 -1.77 11.68
CA GLY A 540 17.31 -1.30 13.04
C GLY A 540 16.76 -2.21 14.13
N HIS A 541 15.52 -2.68 14.00
CA HIS A 541 14.94 -3.65 14.92
C HIS A 541 15.64 -5.00 14.87
N ARG A 542 16.07 -5.47 13.69
CA ARG A 542 16.79 -6.73 13.54
C ARG A 542 18.17 -6.64 14.21
N ASP A 543 18.91 -5.58 13.94
CA ASP A 543 20.29 -5.41 14.40
C ASP A 543 20.35 -5.10 15.91
N ALA A 544 19.31 -4.44 16.45
CA ALA A 544 19.20 -4.13 17.87
C ALA A 544 17.76 -4.34 18.36
N ALA A 545 17.40 -5.58 18.71
CA ALA A 545 16.02 -5.94 19.08
C ALA A 545 15.41 -5.12 20.25
N ASN A 546 16.24 -4.56 21.13
CA ASN A 546 15.84 -3.75 22.28
C ASN A 546 15.92 -2.23 22.03
N ILE A 547 16.19 -1.80 20.79
CA ILE A 547 16.19 -0.38 20.44
C ILE A 547 14.78 0.18 20.61
N THR A 548 14.67 1.37 21.19
CA THR A 548 13.39 2.06 21.32
C THR A 548 13.09 2.85 20.06
N ASP A 549 11.81 2.94 19.68
CA ASP A 549 11.34 3.73 18.53
C ASP A 549 11.87 5.15 18.53
N SER A 550 11.88 5.82 19.69
CA SER A 550 12.37 7.20 19.77
C SER A 550 13.87 7.33 19.43
N ILE A 551 14.71 6.37 19.83
CA ILE A 551 16.14 6.35 19.43
C ILE A 551 16.28 6.06 17.94
N LEU A 552 15.53 5.09 17.41
CA LEU A 552 15.60 4.74 16.00
C LEU A 552 15.06 5.88 15.12
N ASN A 553 14.00 6.55 15.55
CA ASN A 553 13.43 7.72 14.91
C ASN A 553 14.45 8.87 14.91
N ALA A 554 15.06 9.19 16.06
CA ALA A 554 16.12 10.21 16.15
C ALA A 554 17.33 9.88 15.25
N LYS A 555 17.76 8.61 15.22
CA LYS A 555 18.83 8.13 14.33
C LYS A 555 18.49 8.37 12.86
N LEU A 556 17.29 7.96 12.43
CA LEU A 556 16.86 8.08 11.04
C LEU A 556 16.60 9.53 10.66
N SER A 557 16.00 10.37 11.52
CA SER A 557 15.85 11.80 11.28
C SER A 557 17.19 12.49 11.07
N TYR A 558 18.17 12.22 11.94
CA TYR A 558 19.51 12.82 11.80
C TYR A 558 20.19 12.41 10.49
N LYS A 559 20.07 11.13 10.10
CA LYS A 559 20.68 10.58 8.89
C LYS A 559 19.99 11.03 7.61
N LEU A 560 18.67 10.88 7.54
CA LEU A 560 17.89 11.11 6.31
C LEU A 560 17.74 12.60 5.99
N ASN A 561 17.80 13.48 7.01
CA ASN A 561 17.73 14.94 6.83
C ASN A 561 19.11 15.58 6.65
N ASP A 562 20.19 14.80 6.65
CA ASP A 562 21.56 15.32 6.61
C ASP A 562 21.83 16.38 7.70
N THR A 563 21.30 16.13 8.89
CA THR A 563 21.31 17.11 10.00
C THR A 563 22.74 17.45 10.44
N SER A 564 23.69 16.53 10.30
CA SER A 564 25.10 16.80 10.61
C SER A 564 25.69 17.91 9.75
N ALA A 565 25.35 17.96 8.44
CA ALA A 565 25.83 19.00 7.54
C ALA A 565 25.06 20.32 7.71
N ARG A 566 23.77 20.25 8.05
CA ARG A 566 22.86 21.41 8.06
C ARG A 566 22.80 22.15 9.38
N MET A 567 23.00 21.46 10.50
CA MET A 567 22.92 22.02 11.85
C MET A 567 24.32 22.11 12.50
N GLN A 568 25.30 22.66 11.79
CA GLN A 568 26.68 22.82 12.28
C GLN A 568 26.83 24.05 13.18
N ASP A 569 26.23 25.18 12.78
CA ASP A 569 26.40 26.48 13.45
C ASP A 569 25.26 26.79 14.43
N VAL A 570 24.86 25.79 15.21
CA VAL A 570 23.76 25.92 16.18
C VAL A 570 24.23 26.71 17.39
N THR A 571 23.47 27.74 17.76
CA THR A 571 23.81 28.60 18.91
C THR A 571 23.86 27.82 20.23
N PRO A 572 24.70 28.23 21.19
CA PRO A 572 24.76 27.60 22.52
C PRO A 572 23.40 27.54 23.23
N GLU A 573 22.55 28.54 23.05
CA GLU A 573 21.19 28.60 23.60
C GLU A 573 20.32 27.49 23.02
N THR A 574 20.36 27.30 21.70
CA THR A 574 19.62 26.23 21.01
C THR A 574 20.15 24.86 21.38
N LEU A 575 21.48 24.70 21.50
CA LEU A 575 22.10 23.46 21.99
C LEU A 575 21.65 23.15 23.43
N SER A 576 21.58 24.15 24.31
CA SER A 576 21.06 24.00 25.67
C SER A 576 19.59 23.56 25.68
N PHE A 577 18.77 24.16 24.81
CA PHE A 577 17.36 23.78 24.62
C PHE A 577 17.21 22.32 24.19
N VAL A 578 17.89 21.88 23.13
CA VAL A 578 17.76 20.49 22.64
C VAL A 578 18.31 19.47 23.62
N ARG A 579 19.38 19.80 24.36
CA ARG A 579 19.92 18.95 25.44
C ARG A 579 18.92 18.77 26.58
N ARG A 580 18.21 19.84 26.96
CA ARG A 580 17.13 19.76 27.96
C ARG A 580 15.99 18.89 27.46
N LYS A 581 15.53 19.08 26.21
CA LYS A 581 14.48 18.25 25.60
C LYS A 581 14.86 16.78 25.50
N ALA A 582 16.10 16.47 25.13
CA ALA A 582 16.62 15.11 25.11
C ALA A 582 16.60 14.44 26.50
N ARG A 583 16.92 15.17 27.57
CA ARG A 583 16.84 14.68 28.95
C ARG A 583 15.39 14.48 29.42
N GLU A 584 14.49 15.40 29.08
CA GLU A 584 13.04 15.28 29.34
C GLU A 584 12.49 13.99 28.70
N GLU A 585 12.83 13.74 27.43
CA GLU A 585 12.40 12.55 26.70
C GLU A 585 13.02 11.26 27.24
N GLU A 586 14.30 11.28 27.63
CA GLU A 586 14.95 10.13 28.27
C GLU A 586 14.27 9.78 29.59
N ALA A 587 13.99 10.78 30.43
CA ALA A 587 13.29 10.57 31.70
C ALA A 587 11.89 10.00 31.49
N ALA A 588 11.14 10.52 30.52
CA ALA A 588 9.82 10.00 30.15
C ALA A 588 9.89 8.56 29.58
N SER A 589 10.92 8.24 28.80
CA SER A 589 11.13 6.90 28.23
C SER A 589 11.43 5.87 29.31
N ARG A 590 12.18 6.25 30.36
CA ARG A 590 12.41 5.38 31.53
C ARG A 590 11.11 5.12 32.28
N ARG A 591 10.29 6.15 32.52
CA ARG A 591 8.95 5.99 33.13
C ARG A 591 8.04 5.08 32.31
N ARG A 592 8.00 5.22 30.99
CA ARG A 592 7.23 4.35 30.09
C ARG A 592 7.70 2.89 30.07
N ARG A 593 8.98 2.63 30.35
CA ARG A 593 9.49 1.25 30.51
C ARG A 593 8.98 0.63 31.82
N ASP A 594 8.74 1.45 32.83
CA ASP A 594 8.18 1.03 34.12
C ASP A 594 6.63 0.99 34.07
N ASP A 595 5.99 1.82 33.25
CA ASP A 595 4.55 1.82 32.96
C ASP A 595 4.19 0.75 31.93
N THR A 596 3.74 -0.40 32.42
CA THR A 596 3.20 -1.51 31.61
C THR A 596 1.91 -1.16 30.84
N THR A 597 1.38 0.04 31.01
CA THR A 597 0.06 0.50 30.53
C THR A 597 -0.02 0.64 29.01
N GLU A 598 1.01 1.17 28.35
CA GLU A 598 1.05 1.31 26.88
C GLU A 598 1.18 -0.07 26.21
N ALA A 599 2.00 -0.95 26.78
CA ALA A 599 2.10 -2.35 26.35
C ALA A 599 0.82 -3.15 26.62
N ALA A 600 0.13 -2.88 27.74
CA ALA A 600 -1.16 -3.49 28.06
C ALA A 600 -2.27 -2.98 27.13
N HIS A 601 -2.33 -1.67 26.86
CA HIS A 601 -3.27 -1.07 25.91
C HIS A 601 -3.05 -1.64 24.51
N PHE A 602 -1.81 -1.68 24.00
CA PHE A 602 -1.54 -2.28 22.70
C PHE A 602 -1.81 -3.79 22.65
N LYS A 603 -1.57 -4.53 23.75
CA LYS A 603 -1.96 -5.95 23.84
C LYS A 603 -3.48 -6.13 23.84
N GLN A 604 -4.21 -5.28 24.56
CA GLN A 604 -5.67 -5.28 24.62
C GLN A 604 -6.24 -4.96 23.23
N THR A 605 -5.80 -3.88 22.60
CA THR A 605 -6.24 -3.49 21.25
C THR A 605 -5.88 -4.55 20.20
N ALA A 606 -4.70 -5.17 20.27
CA ALA A 606 -4.32 -6.27 19.39
C ALA A 606 -5.17 -7.53 19.62
N HIS A 607 -5.56 -7.80 20.86
CA HIS A 607 -6.48 -8.88 21.20
C HIS A 607 -7.90 -8.59 20.67
N ASP A 608 -8.40 -7.38 20.86
CA ASP A 608 -9.70 -6.95 20.32
C ASP A 608 -9.73 -7.07 18.79
N HIS A 609 -8.62 -6.77 18.11
CA HIS A 609 -8.48 -6.98 16.66
C HIS A 609 -8.50 -8.45 16.25
N TYR A 610 -7.84 -9.32 17.01
CA TYR A 610 -7.91 -10.76 16.77
C TYR A 610 -9.34 -11.27 16.94
N GLU A 611 -10.03 -10.86 18.00
CA GLU A 611 -11.43 -11.20 18.26
C GLU A 611 -12.37 -10.64 17.18
N ASP A 612 -12.21 -9.40 16.73
CA ASP A 612 -13.01 -8.81 15.66
C ASP A 612 -12.79 -9.50 14.31
N ALA A 613 -11.54 -9.86 13.99
CA ALA A 613 -11.22 -10.61 12.77
C ALA A 613 -11.80 -12.03 12.81
N MET A 614 -11.73 -12.68 13.98
CA MET A 614 -12.35 -13.98 14.23
C MET A 614 -13.87 -13.91 14.14
N ARG A 615 -14.50 -12.89 14.75
CA ARG A 615 -15.94 -12.64 14.67
C ARG A 615 -16.40 -12.45 13.23
N LYS A 616 -15.72 -11.60 12.45
CA LYS A 616 -16.02 -11.40 11.02
C LYS A 616 -15.83 -12.68 10.21
N ALA A 617 -14.80 -13.48 10.50
CA ALA A 617 -14.57 -14.76 9.83
C ALA A 617 -15.63 -15.80 10.20
N GLU A 618 -16.10 -15.81 11.46
CA GLU A 618 -17.15 -16.70 11.94
C GLU A 618 -18.52 -16.29 11.41
N GLU A 619 -18.84 -15.00 11.38
CA GLU A 619 -20.04 -14.44 10.73
C GLU A 619 -20.06 -14.83 9.24
N ALA A 620 -18.95 -14.61 8.51
CA ALA A 620 -18.83 -15.02 7.11
C ALA A 620 -18.95 -16.55 6.92
N ARG A 621 -18.48 -17.35 7.89
CA ARG A 621 -18.64 -18.81 7.88
C ARG A 621 -20.09 -19.21 8.12
N LYS A 622 -20.77 -18.57 9.08
CA LYS A 622 -22.17 -18.81 9.43
C LYS A 622 -23.08 -18.43 8.25
N GLU A 623 -22.90 -17.24 7.68
CA GLU A 623 -23.62 -16.82 6.48
C GLU A 623 -23.40 -17.78 5.30
N ARG A 624 -22.16 -18.28 5.13
CA ARG A 624 -21.86 -19.27 4.10
C ARG A 624 -22.57 -20.60 4.35
N ASN A 625 -22.61 -21.07 5.59
CA ASN A 625 -23.28 -22.32 5.97
C ASN A 625 -24.80 -22.18 5.81
N GLU A 626 -25.40 -21.12 6.35
CA GLU A 626 -26.85 -20.84 6.20
C GLU A 626 -27.26 -20.68 4.74
N ARG A 627 -26.40 -20.09 3.90
CA ARG A 627 -26.63 -20.06 2.45
C ARG A 627 -26.57 -21.47 1.85
N THR A 628 -25.57 -22.27 2.22
CA THR A 628 -25.43 -23.65 1.73
C THR A 628 -26.66 -24.48 2.11
N ASP A 629 -27.09 -24.43 3.37
CA ASP A 629 -28.28 -25.14 3.86
C ASP A 629 -29.56 -24.70 3.12
N ARG A 630 -29.73 -23.40 2.85
CA ARG A 630 -30.86 -22.88 2.05
C ARG A 630 -30.86 -23.41 0.62
N LEU A 631 -29.71 -23.45 -0.03
CA LEU A 631 -29.58 -23.95 -1.39
C LEU A 631 -29.76 -25.47 -1.48
N ASP A 632 -29.20 -26.22 -0.53
CA ASP A 632 -29.34 -27.67 -0.45
C ASP A 632 -30.81 -28.06 -0.18
N LYS A 633 -31.50 -27.31 0.67
CA LYS A 633 -32.94 -27.48 0.90
C LYS A 633 -33.77 -27.25 -0.37
N LEU A 634 -33.46 -26.21 -1.13
CA LEU A 634 -34.13 -25.95 -2.42
C LEU A 634 -33.95 -27.12 -3.41
N GLU A 635 -32.77 -27.74 -3.45
CA GLU A 635 -32.50 -28.93 -4.27
C GLU A 635 -33.21 -30.18 -3.76
N LEU A 636 -33.10 -30.48 -2.46
CA LEU A 636 -33.71 -31.65 -1.83
C LEU A 636 -35.24 -31.63 -1.90
N ASP A 637 -35.85 -30.46 -1.73
CA ASP A 637 -37.29 -30.28 -1.83
C ASP A 637 -37.79 -30.27 -3.29
N GLY A 638 -36.88 -30.36 -4.28
CA GLY A 638 -37.22 -30.35 -5.71
C GLY A 638 -37.83 -29.01 -6.18
N LEU A 639 -37.48 -27.91 -5.51
CA LEU A 639 -38.06 -26.58 -5.74
C LEU A 639 -37.26 -25.72 -6.71
N VAL A 640 -36.14 -26.22 -7.24
CA VAL A 640 -35.30 -25.52 -8.21
C VAL A 640 -36.01 -25.46 -9.57
N ILE A 641 -36.19 -24.24 -10.07
CA ILE A 641 -36.82 -24.00 -11.36
C ILE A 641 -35.75 -24.05 -12.45
N ARG A 642 -35.83 -25.06 -13.30
CA ARG A 642 -34.95 -25.26 -14.47
C ARG A 642 -35.67 -25.16 -15.81
N ASP A 643 -36.96 -24.88 -15.79
CA ASP A 643 -37.78 -24.69 -16.99
C ASP A 643 -38.37 -23.29 -17.05
N ILE A 644 -38.24 -22.65 -18.22
CA ILE A 644 -38.86 -21.34 -18.49
C ILE A 644 -40.39 -21.48 -18.48
N GLY A 645 -40.92 -22.63 -18.90
CA GLY A 645 -42.35 -22.94 -18.83
C GLY A 645 -42.89 -22.89 -17.40
N GLU A 646 -42.13 -23.37 -16.42
CA GLU A 646 -42.49 -23.32 -15.00
C GLU A 646 -42.45 -21.89 -14.44
N VAL A 647 -41.50 -21.06 -14.90
CA VAL A 647 -41.48 -19.62 -14.55
C VAL A 647 -42.78 -18.96 -14.99
N GLN A 648 -43.23 -19.20 -16.23
CA GLN A 648 -44.46 -18.63 -16.76
C GLN A 648 -45.70 -19.14 -16.02
N GLN A 649 -45.79 -20.44 -15.75
CA GLN A 649 -46.91 -21.03 -14.99
C GLN A 649 -47.04 -20.44 -13.57
N ARG A 650 -45.91 -20.22 -12.87
CA ARG A 650 -45.94 -19.63 -11.52
C ARG A 650 -46.30 -18.14 -11.55
N LEU A 651 -46.01 -17.43 -12.63
CA LEU A 651 -46.44 -16.04 -12.85
C LEU A 651 -47.95 -15.96 -13.11
N ASP A 652 -48.46 -16.80 -14.01
CA ASP A 652 -49.89 -16.84 -14.38
C ASP A 652 -50.76 -17.28 -13.19
N GLY A 653 -50.27 -18.21 -12.37
CA GLY A 653 -50.91 -18.63 -11.12
C GLY A 653 -50.78 -17.65 -9.94
N LYS A 654 -50.09 -16.51 -10.12
CA LYS A 654 -49.76 -15.52 -9.05
C LYS A 654 -49.00 -16.09 -7.84
N LYS A 655 -48.30 -17.22 -7.99
CA LYS A 655 -47.58 -17.91 -6.90
C LYS A 655 -46.08 -17.56 -6.82
N PHE A 656 -45.57 -16.71 -7.72
CA PHE A 656 -44.15 -16.34 -7.77
C PHE A 656 -43.88 -14.98 -7.10
N THR A 657 -43.47 -15.01 -5.82
CA THR A 657 -43.14 -13.81 -5.02
C THR A 657 -41.73 -13.32 -5.33
N VAL A 658 -41.37 -12.10 -4.90
CA VAL A 658 -40.01 -11.56 -5.06
C VAL A 658 -38.99 -12.43 -4.32
N ASN A 659 -39.31 -12.89 -3.12
CA ASN A 659 -38.42 -13.77 -2.34
C ASN A 659 -38.17 -15.10 -3.07
N HIS A 660 -39.22 -15.71 -3.65
CA HIS A 660 -39.05 -16.92 -4.46
C HIS A 660 -38.14 -16.67 -5.67
N ILE A 661 -38.23 -15.52 -6.32
CA ILE A 661 -37.35 -15.19 -7.45
C ILE A 661 -35.91 -14.98 -6.98
N GLU A 662 -35.70 -14.31 -5.84
CA GLU A 662 -34.38 -14.08 -5.26
C GLU A 662 -33.70 -15.39 -4.82
N GLU A 663 -34.45 -16.32 -4.23
CA GLU A 663 -33.97 -17.67 -3.89
C GLU A 663 -33.49 -18.43 -5.14
N GLN A 664 -34.24 -18.34 -6.24
CA GLN A 664 -33.85 -18.95 -7.51
C GLN A 664 -32.62 -18.27 -8.13
N LEU A 665 -32.55 -16.94 -8.10
CA LEU A 665 -31.37 -16.20 -8.58
C LEU A 665 -30.12 -16.54 -7.76
N GLU A 666 -30.26 -16.69 -6.44
CA GLU A 666 -29.17 -17.11 -5.55
C GLU A 666 -28.71 -18.54 -5.89
N TRP A 667 -29.63 -19.47 -6.15
CA TRP A 667 -29.29 -20.82 -6.59
C TRP A 667 -28.58 -20.83 -7.95
N HIS A 668 -29.14 -20.16 -8.96
CA HIS A 668 -28.56 -20.10 -10.32
C HIS A 668 -27.19 -19.40 -10.35
N ARG A 669 -26.91 -18.50 -9.41
CA ARG A 669 -25.59 -17.88 -9.24
C ARG A 669 -24.58 -18.83 -8.60
N TRP A 670 -24.95 -19.56 -7.57
CA TRP A 670 -23.97 -20.31 -6.76
C TRP A 670 -23.84 -21.78 -7.17
N ARG A 671 -24.87 -22.36 -7.78
CA ARG A 671 -24.95 -23.78 -8.15
C ARG A 671 -25.27 -24.00 -9.63
N GLY A 672 -26.01 -23.09 -10.26
CA GLY A 672 -26.40 -23.21 -11.67
C GLY A 672 -25.25 -22.93 -12.63
N LEU A 673 -24.81 -21.67 -12.71
CA LEU A 673 -23.89 -21.22 -13.75
C LEU A 673 -22.41 -21.15 -13.28
N PRO A 674 -21.44 -21.43 -14.18
CA PRO A 674 -20.01 -21.22 -13.93
C PRO A 674 -19.67 -19.81 -13.45
N HIS A 675 -18.51 -19.65 -12.80
CA HIS A 675 -18.17 -18.39 -12.12
C HIS A 675 -18.18 -17.15 -13.03
N ASP A 676 -17.77 -17.35 -14.27
CA ASP A 676 -17.50 -16.38 -15.32
C ASP A 676 -18.60 -16.30 -16.40
N HIS A 677 -19.70 -17.05 -16.25
CA HIS A 677 -20.76 -17.06 -17.26
C HIS A 677 -21.43 -15.68 -17.39
N PRO A 678 -21.60 -15.11 -18.61
CA PRO A 678 -22.13 -13.76 -18.81
C PRO A 678 -23.56 -13.58 -18.30
N ASP A 679 -24.38 -14.64 -18.35
CA ASP A 679 -25.75 -14.65 -17.82
C ASP A 679 -25.86 -14.97 -16.32
N LYS A 680 -24.73 -15.01 -15.60
CA LYS A 680 -24.72 -15.28 -14.16
C LYS A 680 -25.43 -14.17 -13.37
N PRO A 681 -26.39 -14.49 -12.48
CA PRO A 681 -27.11 -13.47 -11.71
C PRO A 681 -26.25 -12.63 -10.75
N ASP A 682 -26.41 -11.31 -10.76
CA ASP A 682 -25.86 -10.38 -9.76
C ASP A 682 -26.61 -10.42 -8.39
N MET A 683 -25.92 -10.13 -7.28
CA MET A 683 -26.50 -10.03 -5.92
C MET A 683 -26.72 -8.59 -5.47
N ILE A 684 -26.20 -7.61 -6.23
CA ILE A 684 -26.42 -6.20 -5.93
C ILE A 684 -27.89 -5.87 -6.17
N LYS A 685 -28.66 -5.69 -5.09
CA LYS A 685 -30.10 -5.37 -5.13
C LYS A 685 -30.42 -4.18 -6.05
N ALA A 686 -29.50 -3.22 -6.16
CA ALA A 686 -29.64 -2.05 -7.04
C ALA A 686 -29.61 -2.38 -8.54
N ARG A 687 -29.03 -3.53 -8.95
CA ARG A 687 -29.02 -3.95 -10.36
C ARG A 687 -30.33 -4.54 -10.85
N TYR A 688 -31.16 -5.06 -9.94
CA TYR A 688 -32.50 -5.59 -10.24
C TYR A 688 -33.58 -4.87 -9.42
N PRO A 689 -33.80 -3.57 -9.67
CA PRO A 689 -34.68 -2.76 -8.84
C PRO A 689 -36.15 -3.20 -8.94
N LYS A 690 -36.57 -3.77 -10.08
CA LYS A 690 -37.96 -4.21 -10.30
C LYS A 690 -38.08 -5.72 -10.35
N LYS A 691 -39.27 -6.24 -10.02
CA LYS A 691 -39.60 -7.68 -10.10
C LYS A 691 -39.38 -8.24 -11.52
N GLU A 692 -39.69 -7.44 -12.54
CA GLU A 692 -39.50 -7.78 -13.97
C GLU A 692 -38.02 -7.98 -14.33
N ASP A 693 -37.11 -7.18 -13.75
CA ASP A 693 -35.67 -7.31 -13.97
C ASP A 693 -35.13 -8.63 -13.41
N LYS A 694 -35.63 -9.01 -12.23
CA LYS A 694 -35.29 -10.28 -11.57
C LYS A 694 -35.79 -11.47 -12.36
N ILE A 695 -37.00 -11.40 -12.92
CA ILE A 695 -37.56 -12.45 -13.79
C ILE A 695 -36.71 -12.58 -15.06
N ARG A 696 -36.37 -11.47 -15.73
CA ARG A 696 -35.50 -11.49 -16.92
C ARG A 696 -34.14 -12.12 -16.63
N ALA A 697 -33.52 -11.76 -15.51
CA ALA A 697 -32.25 -12.32 -15.09
C ALA A 697 -32.35 -13.84 -14.83
N LEU A 698 -33.43 -14.28 -14.17
CA LEU A 698 -33.67 -15.69 -13.90
C LEU A 698 -33.90 -16.49 -15.19
N THR A 699 -34.70 -15.97 -16.12
CA THR A 699 -34.95 -16.62 -17.42
C THR A 699 -33.66 -16.76 -18.24
N ARG A 700 -32.80 -15.74 -18.27
CA ARG A 700 -31.48 -15.83 -18.92
C ARG A 700 -30.62 -16.92 -18.27
N ALA A 701 -30.57 -16.95 -16.95
CA ALA A 701 -29.78 -17.94 -16.22
C ALA A 701 -30.27 -19.38 -16.47
N ILE A 702 -31.58 -19.62 -16.48
CA ILE A 702 -32.18 -20.93 -16.80
C ILE A 702 -31.87 -21.33 -18.25
N THR A 703 -31.96 -20.38 -19.19
CA THR A 703 -31.68 -20.64 -20.61
C THR A 703 -30.23 -21.03 -20.82
N ALA A 704 -29.31 -20.30 -20.20
CA ALA A 704 -27.88 -20.57 -20.23
C ALA A 704 -27.56 -21.94 -19.59
N LEU A 705 -28.14 -22.24 -18.44
CA LEU A 705 -27.94 -23.51 -17.76
C LEU A 705 -28.38 -24.69 -18.63
N ARG A 706 -29.56 -24.59 -19.25
CA ARG A 706 -30.04 -25.62 -20.20
C ARG A 706 -29.12 -25.80 -21.39
N ALA A 707 -28.57 -24.72 -21.94
CA ALA A 707 -27.64 -24.81 -23.06
C ALA A 707 -26.36 -25.57 -22.67
N ILE A 708 -25.86 -25.35 -21.45
CA ILE A 708 -24.73 -26.09 -20.89
C ILE A 708 -25.08 -27.56 -20.69
N GLU A 709 -26.21 -27.86 -20.02
CA GLU A 709 -26.66 -29.25 -19.77
C GLU A 709 -26.88 -30.04 -21.08
N LEU A 710 -27.42 -29.40 -22.12
CA LEU A 710 -27.61 -29.99 -23.46
C LEU A 710 -26.28 -30.27 -24.16
N ALA A 711 -25.31 -29.36 -24.04
CA ALA A 711 -23.97 -29.54 -24.59
C ALA A 711 -23.22 -30.68 -23.89
N GLU A 712 -23.34 -30.78 -22.56
CA GLU A 712 -22.75 -31.87 -21.76
C GLU A 712 -23.37 -33.22 -22.12
N ALA A 713 -24.70 -33.30 -22.24
CA ALA A 713 -25.41 -34.52 -22.63
C ALA A 713 -25.03 -35.00 -24.06
N ALA A 714 -24.72 -34.08 -24.97
CA ALA A 714 -24.25 -34.40 -26.32
C ALA A 714 -22.80 -34.93 -26.35
N THR A 715 -22.04 -34.75 -25.28
CA THR A 715 -20.63 -35.20 -25.16
C THR A 715 -20.45 -36.49 -24.35
N MET A 716 -21.52 -37.09 -23.81
CA MET A 716 -21.43 -38.39 -23.15
C MET A 716 -21.34 -39.55 -24.16
N PRO A 717 -20.32 -40.44 -24.09
CA PRO A 717 -20.23 -41.59 -24.98
C PRO A 717 -21.35 -42.59 -24.69
N VAL A 718 -22.02 -43.06 -25.75
CA VAL A 718 -23.00 -44.15 -25.72
C VAL A 718 -22.32 -45.43 -25.20
N SER A 719 -22.92 -46.07 -24.20
CA SER A 719 -22.43 -47.32 -23.61
C SER A 719 -22.27 -48.40 -24.67
N ILE A 720 -21.08 -48.99 -24.75
CA ILE A 720 -20.79 -50.21 -25.52
C ILE A 720 -21.29 -51.39 -24.69
N ASP A 721 -22.59 -51.68 -24.74
CA ASP A 721 -23.14 -52.92 -24.17
C ASP A 721 -24.17 -53.63 -25.08
N ASP A 722 -24.55 -53.06 -26.23
CA ASP A 722 -25.57 -53.68 -27.12
C ASP A 722 -24.99 -54.37 -28.37
N VAL A 723 -23.69 -54.68 -28.41
CA VAL A 723 -23.11 -55.46 -29.50
C VAL A 723 -22.22 -56.57 -28.94
N PHE A 724 -22.81 -57.66 -28.46
CA PHE A 724 -22.29 -59.03 -28.65
C PHE A 724 -23.37 -60.05 -28.24
N LEU A 725 -24.05 -60.57 -29.26
CA LEU A 725 -24.86 -61.79 -29.19
C LEU A 725 -23.94 -63.01 -29.11
N ASP A 726 -24.29 -63.92 -28.18
CA ASP A 726 -24.11 -65.38 -28.20
C ASP A 726 -22.75 -65.99 -28.62
N VAL A 727 -21.92 -66.34 -27.62
CA VAL A 727 -21.14 -67.60 -27.64
C VAL A 727 -21.03 -68.16 -26.20
N PRO A 728 -21.40 -69.43 -25.95
CA PRO A 728 -21.43 -69.98 -24.59
C PRO A 728 -20.07 -70.42 -24.05
N TYR A 729 -19.96 -70.20 -22.75
CA TYR A 729 -18.94 -70.58 -21.79
C TYR A 729 -18.59 -72.09 -21.79
N VAL A 730 -17.31 -72.43 -21.82
CA VAL A 730 -16.77 -73.75 -21.42
C VAL A 730 -15.59 -73.53 -20.47
N ASP A 731 -15.70 -74.12 -19.28
CA ASP A 731 -14.71 -74.16 -18.20
C ASP A 731 -13.35 -74.73 -18.64
N THR A 732 -12.26 -74.22 -18.05
CA THR A 732 -11.21 -75.05 -17.43
C THR A 732 -10.18 -74.22 -16.65
N VAL A 733 -10.26 -74.33 -15.32
CA VAL A 733 -9.21 -74.64 -14.32
C VAL A 733 -7.73 -74.60 -14.77
N GLN A 734 -6.89 -73.85 -14.02
CA GLN A 734 -5.63 -74.27 -13.34
C GLN A 734 -4.70 -73.05 -13.14
N GLU A 735 -4.50 -72.59 -11.90
CA GLU A 735 -3.39 -72.91 -10.98
C GLU A 735 -2.14 -72.02 -11.14
N SER A 736 -1.89 -71.25 -10.08
CA SER A 736 -0.59 -70.89 -9.49
C SER A 736 0.59 -70.48 -10.39
N SER A 737 1.00 -69.21 -10.30
CA SER A 737 2.21 -68.77 -9.58
C SER A 737 2.25 -67.24 -9.46
#